data_AF-O29867-F1
#
_entry.id   AF-O29867-F1
#
_cell.length_a   1.000
_cell.length_b   1.000
_cell.length_c   1.000
_cell.angle_alpha   90.00
_cell.angle_beta   90.00
_cell.angle_gamma   90.00
#
_symmetry.space_group_name_H-M   'P 1'
#
loop_
_entity.id
_entity.type
_entity.pdbx_description
1 polymer ?
#
loop_
_entity_poly.entity_id
_entity_poly.type
_entity_poly.pdbx_seq_one_letter_code
_entity_poly.pdbx_strand_id
1 'polypeptide(L)'
;MQNAESWFKKYWHLSVLVIAALISVKLRILNPWNSVFTWTVRLGGNDPWYYYRLIENTIHNFPHRIWFDPFTYYPYGSYTHFGPFLVYLGSIAGIIFSATSGESLRAVLAFIPAIGGVLAILPVYLLTREVFDKRAAVIAAFLIAIVPGQFLQRSILGFNDHHIWEAFWQVSALGTFLLAYNRWKGHDLSHNLTARQMAYPVIAGITIGLYVLSWGAGFIIAPIILAFMFFAFVLAGFVNADRKNLSLVAVVTFAVSALIYLPFAFNYPGFSTIFYSPFQLLVLLGSAVIAAAFYQIEKWNDVGFFERVGLGRKGMPLAVIVLTALIMGLFFVISPDFARNLLSVVRVVQPKGGALTIAEVYPFFFTHNGEFTLTNAVLHFGALFFFGMAGILYSAYRFLKRRSFPEMALLIWAIAMFIALWGQNRFAYYFAAVSAVYSALALSVVFDKLHLYRALENAIGARNKLSYFRVAFALLIALAAIYPTYILADAQSSYAGGPNKQWYDALTWMRENTPDGEKYDEYYLQLYPTPQSNKEPFSYPFETYGVISWWDYGHWIEAVAHRMPIANPFQAGIGNKYNNVPGASSFFTAENESYAEFVAEKLNVKYVVSDIEMETGKYYAMAVWAEGDLPLAEKYYGGYFYYSPTGTFGYANSQWDIPLNSIIIPLRIPSELYYSTMEAKLHLFDGSGLSHYRMIYESDYPAEWKSYSSQVNLNNESQVLQTALYEAVMRARYGVSPTMGTQEVLYKYAYTQLYEKKMGIPVKIAPSGYVKIFERVKGAVVTGKVSANVTEVSVNATIKTNQNRTFEYWQTVEVKNGTYTVVLPYSHNSDYPVKPITPYHIKAGNVVKEITIYESQVQNGEIIQLDL
;
A
#
# COMPACT_ATOMS: atom_id res chain seq x y z
N MET A 1 44.65 9.19 -31.28
CA MET A 1 44.22 7.83 -30.86
C MET A 1 44.51 7.54 -29.38
N GLN A 2 45.73 7.72 -28.85
CA GLN A 2 46.03 7.45 -27.43
C GLN A 2 45.16 8.23 -26.42
N ASN A 3 44.87 9.52 -26.68
CA ASN A 3 43.96 10.30 -25.83
C ASN A 3 42.52 9.76 -25.85
N ALA A 4 42.05 9.27 -27.01
CA ALA A 4 40.73 8.66 -27.12
C ALA A 4 40.66 7.31 -26.41
N GLU A 5 41.74 6.51 -26.46
CA GLU A 5 41.83 5.22 -25.76
C GLU A 5 41.87 5.40 -24.24
N SER A 6 42.63 6.38 -23.75
CA SER A 6 42.67 6.80 -22.34
C SER A 6 41.31 7.30 -21.86
N TRP A 7 40.65 8.14 -22.66
CA TRP A 7 39.33 8.69 -22.36
C TRP A 7 38.28 7.58 -22.30
N PHE A 8 38.26 6.68 -23.28
CA PHE A 8 37.31 5.56 -23.31
C PHE A 8 37.52 4.60 -22.11
N LYS A 9 38.77 4.21 -21.80
CA LYS A 9 39.07 3.38 -20.61
C LYS A 9 38.58 4.03 -19.32
N LYS A 10 38.66 5.37 -19.22
CA LYS A 10 38.18 6.11 -18.04
C LYS A 10 36.65 6.21 -18.00
N TYR A 11 35.99 6.46 -19.14
CA TYR A 11 34.60 6.90 -19.20
C TYR A 11 33.60 5.93 -19.83
N TRP A 12 33.99 4.74 -20.31
CA TRP A 12 33.08 3.76 -20.94
C TRP A 12 31.80 3.46 -20.14
N HIS A 13 31.92 3.43 -18.81
CA HIS A 13 30.80 3.22 -17.89
C HIS A 13 29.67 4.25 -18.05
N LEU A 14 29.98 5.49 -18.43
CA LEU A 14 28.97 6.54 -18.60
C LEU A 14 27.98 6.18 -19.70
N SER A 15 28.44 5.61 -20.82
CA SER A 15 27.56 5.18 -21.90
C SER A 15 26.55 4.12 -21.44
N VAL A 16 27.00 3.15 -20.63
CA VAL A 16 26.11 2.11 -20.08
C VAL A 16 25.12 2.69 -19.07
N LEU A 17 25.57 3.61 -18.23
CA LEU A 17 24.69 4.30 -17.27
C LEU A 17 23.64 5.16 -17.97
N VAL A 18 24.00 5.83 -19.07
CA VAL A 18 23.04 6.59 -19.90
C VAL A 18 22.03 5.65 -20.54
N ILE A 19 22.46 4.51 -21.10
CA ILE A 19 21.54 3.51 -21.65
C ILE A 19 20.60 2.97 -20.56
N ALA A 20 21.13 2.64 -19.38
CA ALA A 20 20.32 2.19 -18.24
C ALA A 20 19.28 3.26 -17.83
N ALA A 21 19.69 4.53 -17.78
CA ALA A 21 18.78 5.64 -17.49
C ALA A 21 17.69 5.79 -18.55
N LEU A 22 18.02 5.71 -19.85
CA LEU A 22 17.05 5.79 -20.94
C LEU A 22 16.03 4.65 -20.90
N ILE A 23 16.47 3.42 -20.63
CA ILE A 23 15.58 2.27 -20.46
C ILE A 23 14.70 2.47 -19.22
N SER A 24 15.28 2.96 -18.12
CA SER A 24 14.52 3.26 -16.89
C SER A 24 13.44 4.32 -17.13
N VAL A 25 13.74 5.36 -17.92
CA VAL A 25 12.78 6.38 -18.35
C VAL A 25 11.65 5.79 -19.18
N LYS A 26 11.96 4.90 -20.15
CA LYS A 26 10.92 4.21 -20.92
C LYS A 26 9.96 3.45 -20.00
N LEU A 27 10.50 2.61 -19.13
CA LEU A 27 9.69 1.78 -18.23
C LEU A 27 8.90 2.63 -17.24
N ARG A 28 9.50 3.66 -16.64
CA ARG A 28 8.86 4.39 -15.53
C ARG A 28 8.01 5.57 -15.96
N ILE A 29 8.24 6.16 -17.14
CA ILE A 29 7.57 7.39 -17.59
C ILE A 29 6.75 7.13 -18.86
N LEU A 30 7.35 6.56 -19.90
CA LEU A 30 6.69 6.46 -21.20
C LEU A 30 5.60 5.37 -21.21
N ASN A 31 5.89 4.20 -20.66
CA ASN A 31 4.95 3.08 -20.63
C ASN A 31 3.65 3.39 -19.84
N PRO A 32 3.71 3.94 -18.60
CA PRO A 32 2.50 4.26 -17.83
C PRO A 32 1.83 5.59 -18.21
N TRP A 33 2.35 6.34 -19.20
CA TRP A 33 1.90 7.69 -19.54
C TRP A 33 0.36 7.79 -19.69
N ASN A 34 -0.21 6.90 -20.51
CA ASN A 34 -1.64 6.87 -20.80
C ASN A 34 -2.49 6.33 -19.64
N SER A 35 -1.89 5.72 -18.61
CA SER A 35 -2.60 5.32 -17.39
C SER A 35 -2.72 6.48 -16.40
N VAL A 36 -1.77 7.43 -16.44
CA VAL A 36 -1.65 8.55 -15.51
C VAL A 36 -2.33 9.80 -16.06
N PHE A 37 -2.00 10.19 -17.29
CA PHE A 37 -2.57 11.38 -17.95
C PHE A 37 -3.79 10.96 -18.78
N THR A 38 -4.97 11.00 -18.16
CA THR A 38 -6.23 10.57 -18.79
C THR A 38 -7.25 11.71 -18.83
N TRP A 39 -8.47 11.50 -18.34
CA TRP A 39 -9.49 12.52 -18.10
C TRP A 39 -9.14 13.39 -16.86
N THR A 40 -8.14 12.98 -16.08
CA THR A 40 -7.43 13.77 -15.09
C THR A 40 -6.01 13.20 -14.95
N VAL A 41 -5.14 13.90 -14.21
CA VAL A 41 -3.91 13.30 -13.67
C VAL A 41 -4.23 12.38 -12.50
N ARG A 42 -4.02 11.08 -12.71
CA ARG A 42 -4.25 10.04 -11.71
C ARG A 42 -2.96 9.75 -10.94
N LEU A 43 -3.03 9.85 -9.61
CA LEU A 43 -2.00 9.29 -8.74
C LEU A 43 -2.33 7.82 -8.47
N GLY A 44 -1.30 6.98 -8.54
CA GLY A 44 -1.40 5.53 -8.37
C GLY A 44 -1.69 5.14 -6.92
N GLY A 45 -2.50 4.11 -6.69
CA GLY A 45 -2.82 3.65 -5.34
C GLY A 45 -3.68 4.63 -4.51
N ASN A 46 -3.68 4.44 -3.19
CA ASN A 46 -4.40 5.26 -2.22
C ASN A 46 -3.47 6.20 -1.43
N ASP A 47 -2.33 5.72 -0.96
CA ASP A 47 -1.35 6.52 -0.19
C ASP A 47 -0.82 7.75 -0.94
N PRO A 48 -0.58 7.72 -2.27
CA PRO A 48 -0.19 8.92 -3.02
C PRO A 48 -1.22 10.06 -3.00
N TRP A 49 -2.50 9.78 -2.79
CA TRP A 49 -3.53 10.81 -2.63
C TRP A 49 -3.46 11.48 -1.26
N TYR A 50 -3.04 10.77 -0.21
CA TYR A 50 -2.76 11.39 1.07
C TYR A 50 -1.49 12.23 1.03
N TYR A 51 -0.44 11.78 0.33
CA TYR A 51 0.72 12.64 0.05
C TYR A 51 0.31 13.90 -0.71
N TYR A 52 -0.57 13.81 -1.70
CA TYR A 52 -1.10 14.98 -2.41
C TYR A 52 -1.74 15.98 -1.44
N ARG A 53 -2.64 15.52 -0.55
CA ARG A 53 -3.23 16.38 0.49
C ARG A 53 -2.18 17.05 1.35
N LEU A 54 -1.23 16.27 1.89
CA LEU A 54 -0.19 16.80 2.77
C LEU A 54 0.66 17.85 2.04
N ILE A 55 1.00 17.60 0.77
CA ILE A 55 1.81 18.51 -0.04
C ILE A 55 1.03 19.78 -0.37
N GLU A 56 -0.23 19.67 -0.80
CA GLU A 56 -1.09 20.82 -1.08
C GLU A 56 -1.26 21.70 0.16
N ASN A 57 -1.54 21.10 1.31
CA ASN A 57 -1.64 21.80 2.58
C ASN A 57 -0.29 22.45 2.99
N THR A 58 0.83 21.77 2.77
CA THR A 58 2.17 22.29 3.10
C THR A 58 2.56 23.45 2.17
N ILE A 59 2.16 23.42 0.89
CA ILE A 59 2.37 24.55 -0.02
C ILE A 59 1.57 25.77 0.47
N HIS A 60 0.31 25.55 0.87
CA HIS A 60 -0.55 26.61 1.39
C HIS A 60 -0.01 27.24 2.69
N ASN A 61 0.59 26.43 3.57
CA ASN A 61 1.08 26.87 4.88
C ASN A 61 2.61 26.88 5.01
N PHE A 62 3.33 26.98 3.88
CA PHE A 62 4.77 26.75 3.84
C PHE A 62 5.51 27.70 4.82
N PRO A 63 6.45 27.19 5.66
CA PRO A 63 7.07 25.86 5.65
C PRO A 63 6.43 24.84 6.61
N HIS A 64 5.25 25.11 7.14
CA HIS A 64 4.59 24.23 8.11
C HIS A 64 3.74 23.16 7.43
N ARG A 65 3.57 22.01 8.10
CA ARG A 65 2.81 20.85 7.60
C ARG A 65 1.95 20.23 8.68
N ILE A 66 0.99 19.41 8.26
CA ILE A 66 0.19 18.56 9.14
C ILE A 66 1.06 17.47 9.78
N TRP A 67 0.95 17.38 11.12
CA TRP A 67 1.50 16.29 11.96
C TRP A 67 0.40 15.50 12.69
N PHE A 68 -0.75 16.11 12.88
CA PHE A 68 -1.98 15.48 13.33
C PHE A 68 -3.11 15.94 12.42
N ASP A 69 -3.86 15.00 11.87
CA ASP A 69 -4.89 15.24 10.88
C ASP A 69 -6.26 14.83 11.43
N PRO A 70 -7.08 15.76 11.94
CA PRO A 70 -8.45 15.48 12.35
C PRO A 70 -9.38 15.27 11.14
N PHE A 71 -8.95 15.61 9.92
CA PHE A 71 -9.75 15.41 8.72
C PHE A 71 -9.87 13.93 8.32
N THR A 72 -9.04 13.06 8.90
CA THR A 72 -9.00 11.62 8.66
C THR A 72 -9.35 10.83 9.93
N TYR A 73 -9.84 9.60 9.82
CA TYR A 73 -10.29 8.79 10.98
C TYR A 73 -11.32 9.55 11.85
N TYR A 74 -12.35 10.07 11.19
CA TYR A 74 -13.42 10.80 11.86
C TYR A 74 -14.16 9.93 12.90
N PRO A 75 -14.53 10.46 14.07
CA PRO A 75 -14.35 11.85 14.56
C PRO A 75 -13.04 12.10 15.33
N TYR A 76 -12.10 11.15 15.37
CA TYR A 76 -10.96 11.18 16.30
C TYR A 76 -9.74 11.90 15.74
N GLY A 77 -9.41 11.71 14.46
CA GLY A 77 -8.14 12.20 13.89
C GLY A 77 -6.97 11.22 14.03
N SER A 78 -5.96 11.37 13.17
CA SER A 78 -4.76 10.52 13.17
C SER A 78 -3.47 11.31 13.24
N TYR A 79 -2.49 10.78 13.97
CA TYR A 79 -1.11 11.24 13.84
C TYR A 79 -0.54 10.83 12.48
N THR A 80 0.22 11.72 11.85
CA THR A 80 0.78 11.47 10.53
C THR A 80 2.14 10.78 10.65
N HIS A 81 2.26 9.58 10.07
CA HIS A 81 3.55 8.87 9.93
C HIS A 81 4.21 9.05 8.57
N PHE A 82 3.55 9.77 7.64
CA PHE A 82 4.04 10.03 6.30
C PHE A 82 5.22 11.01 6.32
N GLY A 83 6.32 10.62 5.67
CA GLY A 83 7.62 11.23 5.93
C GLY A 83 7.78 12.65 5.42
N PRO A 84 8.44 13.54 6.19
CA PRO A 84 8.69 14.92 5.78
C PRO A 84 9.53 15.04 4.52
N PHE A 85 10.41 14.08 4.22
CA PHE A 85 11.23 14.15 3.01
C PHE A 85 10.37 14.30 1.75
N LEU A 86 9.40 13.41 1.54
CA LEU A 86 8.58 13.43 0.32
C LEU A 86 7.62 14.62 0.32
N VAL A 87 7.07 14.99 1.48
CA VAL A 87 6.18 16.17 1.59
C VAL A 87 6.93 17.44 1.21
N TYR A 88 8.12 17.69 1.75
CA TYR A 88 8.89 18.88 1.40
C TYR A 88 9.45 18.82 -0.02
N LEU A 89 9.91 17.66 -0.49
CA LEU A 89 10.35 17.50 -1.88
C LEU A 89 9.22 17.85 -2.86
N GLY A 90 8.01 17.32 -2.62
CA GLY A 90 6.82 17.60 -3.41
C GLY A 90 6.38 19.05 -3.32
N SER A 91 6.40 19.64 -2.12
CA SER A 91 6.03 21.05 -1.91
C SER A 91 6.97 22.00 -2.63
N ILE A 92 8.29 21.78 -2.49
CA ILE A 92 9.32 22.58 -3.17
C ILE A 92 9.20 22.43 -4.68
N ALA A 93 8.98 21.21 -5.19
CA ALA A 93 8.76 20.99 -6.61
C ALA A 93 7.52 21.73 -7.12
N GLY A 94 6.39 21.63 -6.41
CA GLY A 94 5.17 22.37 -6.73
C GLY A 94 5.38 23.88 -6.79
N ILE A 95 6.08 24.45 -5.80
CA ILE A 95 6.41 25.89 -5.76
C ILE A 95 7.30 26.30 -6.94
N ILE A 96 8.37 25.54 -7.23
CA ILE A 96 9.29 25.85 -8.35
C ILE A 96 8.55 25.87 -9.68
N PHE A 97 7.62 24.93 -9.89
CA PHE A 97 6.83 24.84 -11.12
C PHE A 97 5.55 25.68 -11.10
N SER A 98 5.30 26.47 -10.05
CA SER A 98 4.06 27.24 -9.87
C SER A 98 2.78 26.37 -9.96
N ALA A 99 2.89 25.10 -9.57
CA ALA A 99 1.82 24.12 -9.55
C ALA A 99 1.44 23.84 -8.10
N THR A 100 0.51 24.64 -7.55
CA THR A 100 0.25 24.70 -6.10
C THR A 100 -0.99 23.92 -5.66
N SER A 101 -1.89 23.57 -6.57
CA SER A 101 -3.10 22.79 -6.27
C SER A 101 -3.65 22.09 -7.51
N GLY A 102 -4.63 21.21 -7.28
CA GLY A 102 -5.43 20.57 -8.32
C GLY A 102 -4.62 19.67 -9.27
N GLU A 103 -5.04 19.62 -10.53
CA GLU A 103 -4.43 18.75 -11.54
C GLU A 103 -2.97 19.12 -11.86
N SER A 104 -2.65 20.43 -11.85
CA SER A 104 -1.29 20.91 -12.10
C SER A 104 -0.29 20.37 -11.08
N LEU A 105 -0.66 20.40 -9.79
CA LEU A 105 0.17 19.85 -8.71
C LEU A 105 0.29 18.33 -8.88
N ARG A 106 -0.83 17.62 -9.12
CA ARG A 106 -0.80 16.16 -9.36
C ARG A 106 0.13 15.79 -10.53
N ALA A 107 0.18 16.59 -11.59
CA ALA A 107 1.09 16.38 -12.72
C ALA A 107 2.55 16.41 -12.27
N VAL A 108 2.95 17.41 -11.46
CA VAL A 108 4.31 17.50 -10.92
C VAL A 108 4.62 16.32 -10.01
N LEU A 109 3.69 16.00 -9.09
CA LEU A 109 3.87 14.90 -8.13
C LEU A 109 4.01 13.54 -8.81
N ALA A 110 3.33 13.32 -9.94
CA ALA A 110 3.41 12.07 -10.68
C ALA A 110 4.83 11.72 -11.15
N PHE A 111 5.68 12.72 -11.44
CA PHE A 111 7.06 12.50 -11.92
C PHE A 111 8.06 12.20 -10.80
N ILE A 112 7.81 12.66 -9.57
CA ILE A 112 8.72 12.50 -8.43
C ILE A 112 9.19 11.04 -8.23
N PRO A 113 8.31 10.03 -8.16
CA PRO A 113 8.73 8.64 -7.96
C PRO A 113 9.54 8.09 -9.15
N ALA A 114 9.16 8.46 -10.38
CA ALA A 114 9.86 8.04 -11.59
C ALA A 114 11.29 8.59 -11.65
N ILE A 115 11.47 9.85 -11.26
CA ILE A 115 12.80 10.46 -11.12
C ILE A 115 13.62 9.72 -10.06
N GLY A 116 13.04 9.41 -8.89
CA GLY A 116 13.68 8.61 -7.86
C GLY A 116 14.14 7.23 -8.38
N GLY A 117 13.30 6.56 -9.16
CA GLY A 117 13.59 5.27 -9.80
C GLY A 117 14.75 5.31 -10.79
N VAL A 118 14.82 6.36 -11.61
CA VAL A 118 15.95 6.58 -12.53
C VAL A 118 17.23 6.92 -11.75
N LEU A 119 17.13 7.78 -10.74
CA LEU A 119 18.28 8.19 -9.93
C LEU A 119 18.85 7.05 -9.07
N ALA A 120 18.05 6.04 -8.72
CA ALA A 120 18.49 4.87 -7.95
C ALA A 120 19.65 4.08 -8.59
N ILE A 121 19.88 4.25 -9.90
CA ILE A 121 21.04 3.75 -10.62
C ILE A 121 22.36 4.24 -9.97
N LEU A 122 22.39 5.49 -9.48
CA LEU A 122 23.58 6.12 -8.92
C LEU A 122 24.00 5.55 -7.55
N PRO A 123 23.15 5.46 -6.52
CA PRO A 123 23.54 4.86 -5.25
C PRO A 123 23.85 3.37 -5.38
N VAL A 124 23.14 2.62 -6.24
CA VAL A 124 23.47 1.21 -6.50
C VAL A 124 24.85 1.07 -7.14
N TYR A 125 25.18 1.92 -8.12
CA TYR A 125 26.53 2.00 -8.69
C TYR A 125 27.57 2.28 -7.61
N LEU A 126 27.35 3.29 -6.77
CA LEU A 126 28.29 3.68 -5.71
C LEU A 126 28.52 2.53 -4.72
N LEU A 127 27.46 1.96 -4.15
CA LEU A 127 27.55 0.87 -3.18
C LEU A 127 28.34 -0.32 -3.74
N THR A 128 27.98 -0.75 -4.94
CA THR A 128 28.63 -1.91 -5.58
C THR A 128 30.10 -1.64 -5.88
N ARG A 129 30.45 -0.41 -6.29
CA ARG A 129 31.82 -0.02 -6.60
C ARG A 129 32.71 -0.04 -5.35
N GLU A 130 32.19 0.45 -4.23
CA GLU A 130 32.96 0.55 -2.99
C GLU A 130 33.14 -0.80 -2.27
N VAL A 131 32.26 -1.78 -2.53
CA VAL A 131 32.40 -3.14 -1.97
C VAL A 131 33.18 -4.08 -2.88
N PHE A 132 32.87 -4.07 -4.18
CA PHE A 132 33.45 -5.00 -5.15
C PHE A 132 34.42 -4.28 -6.09
N ASP A 133 33.93 -3.86 -7.26
CA ASP A 133 34.73 -3.19 -8.28
C ASP A 133 33.84 -2.41 -9.28
N LYS A 134 34.49 -1.65 -10.16
CA LYS A 134 33.82 -0.83 -11.17
C LYS A 134 33.02 -1.67 -12.19
N ARG A 135 33.45 -2.88 -12.52
CA ARG A 135 32.78 -3.72 -13.53
C ARG A 135 31.46 -4.25 -12.98
N ALA A 136 31.48 -4.78 -11.76
CA ALA A 136 30.26 -5.18 -11.06
C ALA A 136 29.31 -3.99 -10.85
N ALA A 137 29.84 -2.80 -10.53
CA ALA A 137 29.01 -1.61 -10.33
C ALA A 137 28.23 -1.17 -11.57
N VAL A 138 28.85 -1.22 -12.75
CA VAL A 138 28.15 -0.89 -14.01
C VAL A 138 27.04 -1.90 -14.29
N ILE A 139 27.28 -3.19 -14.04
CA ILE A 139 26.26 -4.22 -14.23
C ILE A 139 25.12 -4.01 -13.23
N ALA A 140 25.40 -3.78 -11.94
CA ALA A 140 24.37 -3.56 -10.92
C ALA A 140 23.48 -2.36 -11.24
N ALA A 141 24.09 -1.27 -11.71
CA ALA A 141 23.42 -0.05 -12.14
C ALA A 141 22.50 -0.28 -13.36
N PHE A 142 22.92 -1.11 -14.31
CA PHE A 142 22.06 -1.51 -15.43
C PHE A 142 20.92 -2.42 -14.97
N LEU A 143 21.20 -3.39 -14.09
CA LEU A 143 20.20 -4.35 -13.62
C LEU A 143 19.09 -3.67 -12.82
N ILE A 144 19.41 -2.77 -11.88
CA ILE A 144 18.38 -2.09 -11.08
C ILE A 144 17.42 -1.25 -11.93
N ALA A 145 17.88 -0.75 -13.08
CA ALA A 145 17.03 -0.01 -14.03
C ALA A 145 15.89 -0.85 -14.60
N ILE A 146 16.03 -2.18 -14.65
CA ILE A 146 15.08 -3.11 -15.28
C ILE A 146 14.47 -4.12 -14.31
N VAL A 147 14.71 -4.03 -13.00
CA VAL A 147 14.09 -4.94 -12.01
C VAL A 147 12.56 -4.75 -12.03
N PRO A 148 11.76 -5.81 -12.23
CA PRO A 148 10.29 -5.73 -12.20
C PRO A 148 9.76 -5.64 -10.76
N GLY A 149 8.47 -5.87 -10.57
CA GLY A 149 7.87 -6.09 -9.25
C GLY A 149 7.70 -4.84 -8.41
N GLN A 150 7.76 -5.02 -7.08
CA GLN A 150 7.50 -3.95 -6.11
C GLN A 150 8.42 -2.75 -6.34
N PHE A 151 9.68 -2.95 -6.72
CA PHE A 151 10.59 -1.83 -6.98
C PHE A 151 10.16 -1.01 -8.20
N LEU A 152 9.75 -1.66 -9.29
CA LEU A 152 9.22 -0.96 -10.46
C LEU A 152 7.90 -0.28 -10.12
N GLN A 153 6.92 -1.01 -9.59
CA GLN A 153 5.57 -0.50 -9.26
C GLN A 153 5.59 0.68 -8.29
N ARG A 154 6.59 0.74 -7.40
CA ARG A 154 6.74 1.85 -6.44
C ARG A 154 7.59 3.01 -6.96
N SER A 155 8.05 2.94 -8.21
CA SER A 155 8.87 3.95 -8.87
C SER A 155 8.40 4.30 -10.29
N ILE A 156 7.19 3.89 -10.67
CA ILE A 156 6.55 4.34 -11.92
C ILE A 156 5.90 5.71 -11.73
N LEU A 157 5.68 6.39 -12.85
CA LEU A 157 4.91 7.62 -12.93
C LEU A 157 3.56 7.46 -12.23
N GLY A 158 3.20 8.44 -11.41
CA GLY A 158 1.94 8.49 -10.68
C GLY A 158 1.98 7.88 -9.27
N PHE A 159 2.90 6.97 -8.96
CA PHE A 159 2.98 6.34 -7.62
C PHE A 159 3.78 7.19 -6.63
N ASN A 160 3.30 8.39 -6.29
CA ASN A 160 4.01 9.34 -5.43
C ASN A 160 3.96 8.95 -3.94
N ASP A 161 4.71 7.91 -3.59
CA ASP A 161 4.83 7.37 -2.23
C ASP A 161 6.31 7.31 -1.78
N HIS A 162 6.54 7.06 -0.49
CA HIS A 162 7.86 7.08 0.14
C HIS A 162 8.77 5.91 -0.26
N HIS A 163 8.26 4.78 -0.77
CA HIS A 163 9.04 3.53 -0.86
C HIS A 163 10.25 3.62 -1.79
N ILE A 164 10.16 4.33 -2.92
CA ILE A 164 11.33 4.52 -3.77
C ILE A 164 12.39 5.36 -3.06
N TRP A 165 11.99 6.34 -2.26
CA TRP A 165 12.91 7.16 -1.48
C TRP A 165 13.51 6.39 -0.31
N GLU A 166 12.76 5.49 0.31
CA GLU A 166 13.28 4.52 1.26
C GLU A 166 14.42 3.67 0.65
N ALA A 167 14.16 3.02 -0.50
CA ALA A 167 15.18 2.22 -1.18
C ALA A 167 16.37 3.07 -1.63
N PHE A 168 16.11 4.23 -2.23
CA PHE A 168 17.14 5.17 -2.69
C PHE A 168 18.04 5.62 -1.54
N TRP A 169 17.47 6.08 -0.43
CA TRP A 169 18.24 6.58 0.71
C TRP A 169 18.89 5.46 1.52
N GLN A 170 18.30 4.27 1.62
CA GLN A 170 18.96 3.13 2.25
C GLN A 170 20.24 2.74 1.50
N VAL A 171 20.15 2.58 0.17
CA VAL A 171 21.33 2.23 -0.64
C VAL A 171 22.34 3.38 -0.64
N SER A 172 21.88 4.64 -0.66
CA SER A 172 22.74 5.82 -0.54
C SER A 172 23.47 5.85 0.80
N ALA A 173 22.78 5.57 1.90
CA ALA A 173 23.35 5.50 3.25
C ALA A 173 24.45 4.44 3.33
N LEU A 174 24.18 3.21 2.87
CA LEU A 174 25.18 2.15 2.84
C LEU A 174 26.36 2.50 1.93
N GLY A 175 26.10 3.01 0.72
CA GLY A 175 27.13 3.36 -0.25
C GLY A 175 28.04 4.49 0.21
N THR A 176 27.46 5.53 0.82
CA THR A 176 28.20 6.68 1.34
C THR A 176 28.93 6.37 2.65
N PHE A 177 28.37 5.53 3.53
CA PHE A 177 29.06 5.05 4.72
C PHE A 177 30.29 4.21 4.37
N LEU A 178 30.15 3.24 3.44
CA LEU A 178 31.28 2.42 3.00
C LEU A 178 32.30 3.22 2.18
N LEU A 179 31.87 4.23 1.42
CA LEU A 179 32.77 5.22 0.82
C LEU A 179 33.57 5.94 1.91
N ALA A 180 32.93 6.46 2.95
CA ALA A 180 33.60 7.16 4.05
C ALA A 180 34.63 6.26 4.75
N TYR A 181 34.24 5.03 5.08
CA TYR A 181 35.15 4.02 5.62
C TYR A 181 36.34 3.77 4.69
N ASN A 182 36.12 3.50 3.40
CA ASN A 182 37.19 3.21 2.45
C ASN A 182 38.15 4.40 2.25
N ARG A 183 37.69 5.64 2.41
CA ARG A 183 38.53 6.84 2.31
C ARG A 183 39.31 7.14 3.58
N TRP A 184 38.81 6.72 4.74
CA TRP A 184 39.48 6.91 6.02
C TRP A 184 40.40 5.74 6.39
N LYS A 185 40.10 4.53 5.89
CA LYS A 185 40.87 3.31 6.15
C LYS A 185 42.37 3.52 5.89
N GLY A 186 43.18 3.19 6.88
CA GLY A 186 44.65 3.25 6.83
C GLY A 186 45.25 4.64 7.07
N HIS A 187 44.43 5.68 7.27
CA HIS A 187 44.92 7.01 7.64
C HIS A 187 44.90 7.19 9.17
N ASP A 188 45.96 7.77 9.73
CA ASP A 188 45.91 8.24 11.12
C ASP A 188 45.26 9.63 11.17
N LEU A 189 43.96 9.63 11.44
CA LEU A 189 43.14 10.85 11.44
C LEU A 189 43.14 11.57 12.80
N SER A 190 43.94 11.10 13.75
CA SER A 190 44.01 11.69 15.09
C SER A 190 44.57 13.12 15.11
N HIS A 191 45.31 13.55 14.09
CA HIS A 191 46.02 14.85 14.11
C HIS A 191 45.83 15.75 12.88
N ASN A 192 45.30 15.27 11.74
CA ASN A 192 45.18 16.08 10.52
C ASN A 192 43.96 15.70 9.66
N LEU A 193 42.76 16.08 10.09
CA LEU A 193 41.52 15.94 9.32
C LEU A 193 41.35 17.11 8.36
N THR A 194 41.43 16.84 7.05
CA THR A 194 41.07 17.84 6.04
C THR A 194 39.55 17.97 5.92
N ALA A 195 39.05 19.15 5.53
CA ALA A 195 37.61 19.36 5.25
C ALA A 195 37.07 18.34 4.22
N ARG A 196 37.89 18.00 3.21
CA ARG A 196 37.55 16.98 2.21
C ARG A 196 37.39 15.58 2.81
N GLN A 197 38.23 15.20 3.77
CA GLN A 197 38.07 13.92 4.47
C GLN A 197 36.83 13.94 5.36
N MET A 198 36.55 15.03 6.06
CA MET A 198 35.35 15.17 6.90
C MET A 198 34.05 15.14 6.09
N ALA A 199 34.08 15.61 4.84
CA ALA A 199 32.89 15.60 3.97
C ALA A 199 32.31 14.20 3.78
N TYR A 200 33.11 13.12 3.77
CA TYR A 200 32.61 11.77 3.54
C TYR A 200 31.65 11.26 4.64
N PRO A 201 32.05 11.19 5.92
CA PRO A 201 31.12 10.79 6.99
C PRO A 201 29.99 11.79 7.19
N VAL A 202 30.19 13.09 6.91
CA VAL A 202 29.11 14.07 6.94
C VAL A 202 28.05 13.75 5.89
N ILE A 203 28.45 13.46 4.64
CA ILE A 203 27.52 13.04 3.58
C ILE A 203 26.81 11.74 3.97
N ALA A 204 27.52 10.78 4.58
CA ALA A 204 26.90 9.56 5.10
C ALA A 204 25.86 9.85 6.20
N GLY A 205 26.13 10.82 7.07
CA GLY A 205 25.17 11.23 8.10
C GLY A 205 23.94 11.92 7.51
N ILE A 206 24.13 12.75 6.47
CA ILE A 206 23.03 13.39 5.74
C ILE A 206 22.15 12.34 5.06
N THR A 207 22.73 11.34 4.37
CA THR A 207 21.95 10.30 3.69
C THR A 207 21.17 9.42 4.67
N ILE A 208 21.75 9.09 5.84
CA ILE A 208 21.00 8.40 6.91
C ILE A 208 19.89 9.31 7.45
N GLY A 209 20.17 10.59 7.70
CA GLY A 209 19.15 11.56 8.11
C GLY A 209 17.97 11.59 7.14
N LEU A 210 18.23 11.72 5.84
CA LEU A 210 17.21 11.72 4.78
C LEU A 210 16.46 10.40 4.66
N TYR A 211 17.12 9.26 4.94
CA TYR A 211 16.44 7.97 5.04
C TYR A 211 15.42 7.95 6.17
N VAL A 212 15.79 8.42 7.37
CA VAL A 212 14.87 8.54 8.51
C VAL A 212 13.74 9.54 8.24
N LEU A 213 14.02 10.61 7.48
CA LEU A 213 12.99 11.57 7.06
C LEU A 213 12.07 11.07 5.95
N SER A 214 12.45 9.99 5.24
CA SER A 214 11.58 9.34 4.26
C SER A 214 10.59 8.40 4.92
N TRP A 215 11.03 7.72 5.99
CA TRP A 215 10.20 6.80 6.75
C TRP A 215 10.70 6.71 8.20
N GLY A 216 9.80 6.85 9.18
CA GLY A 216 10.15 6.92 10.60
C GLY A 216 10.98 5.72 11.05
N ALA A 217 10.63 4.51 10.61
CA ALA A 217 11.38 3.28 10.91
C ALA A 217 12.70 3.13 10.13
N GLY A 218 13.05 4.09 9.28
CA GLY A 218 14.36 4.21 8.64
C GLY A 218 15.52 4.28 9.64
N PHE A 219 15.27 4.57 10.92
CA PHE A 219 16.28 4.49 11.98
C PHE A 219 16.95 3.10 12.06
N ILE A 220 16.30 2.04 11.55
CA ILE A 220 16.78 0.66 11.59
C ILE A 220 18.13 0.47 10.88
N ILE A 221 18.52 1.38 9.99
CA ILE A 221 19.84 1.36 9.36
C ILE A 221 20.97 1.55 10.38
N ALA A 222 20.73 2.29 11.47
CA ALA A 222 21.72 2.51 12.50
C ALA A 222 22.05 1.21 13.28
N PRO A 223 21.07 0.45 13.81
CA PRO A 223 21.31 -0.90 14.30
C PRO A 223 22.00 -1.84 13.30
N ILE A 224 21.68 -1.77 12.00
CA ILE A 224 22.35 -2.59 10.97
C ILE A 224 23.84 -2.22 10.85
N ILE A 225 24.17 -0.92 10.82
CA ILE A 225 25.57 -0.46 10.80
C ILE A 225 26.29 -0.85 12.10
N LEU A 226 25.63 -0.71 13.25
CA LEU A 226 26.18 -1.19 14.53
C LEU A 226 26.42 -2.70 14.52
N ALA A 227 25.57 -3.49 13.86
CA ALA A 227 25.82 -4.92 13.67
C ALA A 227 27.08 -5.16 12.83
N PHE A 228 27.31 -4.39 11.76
CA PHE A 228 28.56 -4.48 10.99
C PHE A 228 29.77 -4.22 11.88
N MET A 229 29.70 -3.19 12.72
CA MET A 229 30.76 -2.85 13.67
C MET A 229 30.95 -3.96 14.72
N PHE A 230 29.86 -4.44 15.32
CA PHE A 230 29.88 -5.51 16.30
C PHE A 230 30.61 -6.74 15.77
N PHE A 231 30.24 -7.22 14.58
CA PHE A 231 30.93 -8.37 13.98
C PHE A 231 32.38 -8.05 13.59
N ALA A 232 32.70 -6.81 13.18
CA ALA A 232 34.09 -6.42 12.89
C ALA A 232 35.00 -6.46 14.12
N PHE A 233 34.46 -6.13 15.31
CA PHE A 233 35.18 -6.19 16.57
C PHE A 233 35.21 -7.61 17.17
N VAL A 234 34.08 -8.30 17.22
CA VAL A 234 33.99 -9.65 17.79
C VAL A 234 34.81 -10.65 16.98
N LEU A 235 34.80 -10.52 15.65
CA LEU A 235 35.56 -11.37 14.75
C LEU A 235 36.91 -10.75 14.37
N ALA A 236 37.51 -9.91 15.21
CA ALA A 236 38.75 -9.19 14.86
C ALA A 236 39.94 -10.10 14.48
N GLY A 237 39.98 -11.34 14.97
CA GLY A 237 40.99 -12.33 14.55
C GLY A 237 40.75 -12.91 13.15
N PHE A 238 39.56 -12.72 12.59
CA PHE A 238 39.15 -13.22 11.29
C PHE A 238 38.93 -12.10 10.28
N VAL A 239 38.30 -10.98 10.64
CA VAL A 239 37.90 -9.90 9.73
C VAL A 239 38.96 -8.79 9.69
N ASN A 240 39.40 -8.45 8.48
CA ASN A 240 40.33 -7.36 8.22
C ASN A 240 39.57 -6.03 8.17
N ALA A 241 39.48 -5.36 9.31
CA ALA A 241 38.84 -4.05 9.48
C ALA A 241 39.77 -3.04 10.15
N ASP A 242 39.76 -1.79 9.66
CA ASP A 242 40.31 -0.65 10.40
C ASP A 242 39.25 -0.16 11.39
N ARG A 243 39.21 -0.82 12.56
CA ARG A 243 38.18 -0.64 13.59
C ARG A 243 38.20 0.76 14.21
N LYS A 244 39.39 1.36 14.34
CA LYS A 244 39.56 2.72 14.85
C LYS A 244 38.85 3.73 13.95
N ASN A 245 39.17 3.72 12.65
CA ASN A 245 38.56 4.65 11.70
C ASN A 245 37.09 4.31 11.41
N LEU A 246 36.73 3.02 11.40
CA LEU A 246 35.32 2.60 11.29
C LEU A 246 34.46 3.23 12.40
N SER A 247 34.95 3.19 13.63
CA SER A 247 34.24 3.74 14.79
C SER A 247 34.12 5.26 14.70
N LEU A 248 35.19 5.97 14.31
CA LEU A 248 35.14 7.43 14.12
C LEU A 248 34.20 7.85 12.99
N VAL A 249 34.21 7.14 11.85
CA VAL A 249 33.27 7.36 10.74
C VAL A 249 31.85 7.21 11.24
N ALA A 250 31.55 6.17 12.01
CA ALA A 250 30.22 5.92 12.57
C ALA A 250 29.78 7.01 13.56
N VAL A 251 30.67 7.48 14.45
CA VAL A 251 30.37 8.59 15.38
C VAL A 251 29.94 9.83 14.62
N VAL A 252 30.73 10.28 13.64
CA VAL A 252 30.41 11.49 12.86
C VAL A 252 29.13 11.28 12.05
N THR A 253 28.98 10.12 11.42
CA THR A 253 27.80 9.77 10.62
C THR A 253 26.52 9.85 11.46
N PHE A 254 26.49 9.19 12.61
CA PHE A 254 25.29 9.16 13.47
C PHE A 254 25.02 10.51 14.13
N ALA A 255 26.04 11.26 14.53
CA ALA A 255 25.86 12.60 15.09
C ALA A 255 25.24 13.57 14.05
N VAL A 256 25.72 13.55 12.81
CA VAL A 256 25.14 14.37 11.73
C VAL A 256 23.72 13.91 11.40
N SER A 257 23.48 12.59 11.36
CA SER A 257 22.11 12.08 11.14
C SER A 257 21.14 12.53 12.23
N ALA A 258 21.55 12.48 13.50
CA ALA A 258 20.76 12.99 14.62
C ALA A 258 20.46 14.49 14.47
N LEU A 259 21.43 15.29 14.01
CA LEU A 259 21.25 16.72 13.77
C LEU A 259 20.22 16.99 12.65
N ILE A 260 20.26 16.23 11.55
CA ILE A 260 19.28 16.34 10.46
C ILE A 260 17.88 15.95 10.92
N TYR A 261 17.77 14.95 11.81
CA TYR A 261 16.49 14.48 12.32
C TYR A 261 15.89 15.37 13.43
N LEU A 262 16.73 16.07 14.19
CA LEU A 262 16.36 16.86 15.38
C LEU A 262 15.12 17.76 15.20
N PRO A 263 14.95 18.52 14.10
CA PRO A 263 13.78 19.38 13.91
C PRO A 263 12.44 18.63 13.87
N PHE A 264 12.47 17.32 13.61
CA PHE A 264 11.29 16.48 13.44
C PHE A 264 11.00 15.60 14.66
N ALA A 265 11.91 15.57 15.64
CA ALA A 265 11.90 14.59 16.72
C ALA A 265 10.77 14.80 17.74
N PHE A 266 10.09 15.95 17.79
CA PHE A 266 9.13 16.25 18.87
C PHE A 266 7.70 16.47 18.37
N ASN A 267 7.37 15.94 17.18
CA ASN A 267 6.03 16.08 16.61
C ASN A 267 5.02 15.06 17.16
N TYR A 268 5.49 13.89 17.61
CA TYR A 268 4.67 12.91 18.33
C TYR A 268 4.91 13.02 19.86
N PRO A 269 3.85 13.05 20.70
CA PRO A 269 3.98 13.31 22.14
C PRO A 269 4.65 12.19 22.96
N GLY A 270 4.86 11.00 22.38
CA GLY A 270 5.46 9.85 23.07
C GLY A 270 6.64 9.23 22.32
N PHE A 271 7.01 8.00 22.68
CA PHE A 271 7.96 7.20 21.90
C PHE A 271 7.23 6.32 20.90
N SER A 272 7.61 6.41 19.63
CA SER A 272 7.08 5.56 18.57
C SER A 272 8.16 5.15 17.58
N THR A 273 8.06 3.93 17.06
CA THR A 273 8.92 3.45 15.97
C THR A 273 8.41 3.89 14.60
N ILE A 274 7.14 4.31 14.51
CA ILE A 274 6.46 4.64 13.24
C ILE A 274 6.32 6.16 13.10
N PHE A 275 5.92 6.85 14.16
CA PHE A 275 5.76 8.31 14.15
C PHE A 275 7.07 9.04 14.42
N TYR A 276 7.17 10.28 13.95
CA TYR A 276 8.34 11.14 14.14
C TYR A 276 8.40 11.62 15.60
N SER A 277 9.30 11.00 16.37
CA SER A 277 9.30 11.07 17.83
C SER A 277 10.72 11.13 18.40
N PRO A 278 10.89 11.36 19.72
CA PRO A 278 12.22 11.43 20.31
C PRO A 278 12.93 10.07 20.28
N PHE A 279 12.21 8.98 20.00
CA PHE A 279 12.74 7.62 19.92
C PHE A 279 13.86 7.51 18.87
N GLN A 280 13.60 7.96 17.64
CA GLN A 280 14.56 7.85 16.55
C GLN A 280 15.81 8.70 16.82
N LEU A 281 15.63 9.90 17.40
CA LEU A 281 16.74 10.75 17.84
C LEU A 281 17.62 10.04 18.88
N LEU A 282 17.01 9.42 19.88
CA LEU A 282 17.73 8.65 20.90
C LEU A 282 18.45 7.44 20.31
N VAL A 283 17.87 6.75 19.32
CA VAL A 283 18.56 5.66 18.63
C VAL A 283 19.79 6.16 17.89
N LEU A 284 19.69 7.29 17.18
CA LEU A 284 20.82 7.87 16.44
C LEU A 284 21.93 8.35 17.38
N LEU A 285 21.58 9.11 18.43
CA LEU A 285 22.53 9.58 19.45
C LEU A 285 23.14 8.39 20.22
N GLY A 286 22.32 7.42 20.62
CA GLY A 286 22.76 6.19 21.26
C GLY A 286 23.72 5.40 20.37
N SER A 287 23.47 5.34 19.07
CA SER A 287 24.37 4.71 18.10
C SER A 287 25.71 5.44 17.99
N ALA A 288 25.72 6.78 18.05
CA ALA A 288 26.96 7.56 18.12
C ALA A 288 27.74 7.27 19.41
N VAL A 289 27.06 7.17 20.56
CA VAL A 289 27.69 6.84 21.86
C VAL A 289 28.26 5.41 21.84
N ILE A 290 27.52 4.43 21.30
CA ILE A 290 28.01 3.05 21.15
C ILE A 290 29.24 3.00 20.25
N ALA A 291 29.22 3.72 19.11
CA ALA A 291 30.36 3.81 18.22
C ALA A 291 31.58 4.45 18.91
N ALA A 292 31.38 5.49 19.74
CA ALA A 292 32.45 6.09 20.53
C ALA A 292 33.01 5.13 21.59
N ALA A 293 32.16 4.31 22.21
CA ALA A 293 32.61 3.28 23.14
C ALA A 293 33.44 2.19 22.44
N PHE A 294 33.05 1.77 21.22
CA PHE A 294 33.86 0.86 20.40
C PHE A 294 35.22 1.46 20.02
N TYR A 295 35.26 2.75 19.68
CA TYR A 295 36.52 3.48 19.48
C TYR A 295 37.41 3.43 20.72
N GLN A 296 36.84 3.66 21.91
CA GLN A 296 37.59 3.62 23.17
C GLN A 296 38.12 2.22 23.49
N ILE A 297 37.34 1.17 23.20
CA ILE A 297 37.77 -0.22 23.33
C ILE A 297 38.94 -0.55 22.38
N GLU A 298 38.89 -0.09 21.12
CA GLU A 298 40.02 -0.27 20.19
C GLU A 298 41.27 0.45 20.71
N LYS A 299 41.12 1.67 21.25
CA LYS A 299 42.24 2.42 21.84
C LYS A 299 42.85 1.68 23.03
N TRP A 300 42.03 1.05 23.89
CA TRP A 300 42.54 0.20 24.97
C TRP A 300 43.29 -1.02 24.45
N ASN A 301 42.80 -1.62 23.36
CA ASN A 301 43.49 -2.72 22.69
C ASN A 301 44.86 -2.29 22.13
N ASP A 302 44.93 -1.13 21.46
CA ASP A 302 46.16 -0.59 20.88
C ASP A 302 47.24 -0.32 21.95
N VAL A 303 46.86 0.12 23.15
CA VAL A 303 47.80 0.34 24.27
C VAL A 303 48.08 -0.93 25.10
N GLY A 304 47.74 -2.11 24.59
CA GLY A 304 48.00 -3.40 25.23
C GLY A 304 47.27 -3.60 26.56
N PHE A 305 46.14 -2.93 26.78
CA PHE A 305 45.38 -3.05 28.04
C PHE A 305 44.93 -4.50 28.29
N PHE A 306 44.35 -5.14 27.27
CA PHE A 306 43.83 -6.52 27.39
C PHE A 306 44.91 -7.56 27.63
N GLU A 307 46.13 -7.33 27.13
CA GLU A 307 47.29 -8.16 27.44
C GLU A 307 47.72 -7.97 28.90
N ARG A 308 47.78 -6.72 29.38
CA ARG A 308 48.12 -6.41 30.77
C ARG A 308 47.16 -7.01 31.80
N VAL A 309 45.87 -7.07 31.49
CA VAL A 309 44.85 -7.69 32.38
C VAL A 309 44.67 -9.19 32.16
N GLY A 310 45.53 -9.85 31.37
CA GLY A 310 45.52 -11.31 31.18
C GLY A 310 44.43 -11.86 30.26
N LEU A 311 43.64 -11.01 29.61
CA LEU A 311 42.60 -11.43 28.65
C LEU A 311 43.16 -11.69 27.23
N GLY A 312 44.34 -11.14 26.94
CA GLY A 312 45.05 -11.28 25.67
C GLY A 312 44.18 -10.90 24.47
N ARG A 313 44.33 -11.64 23.37
CA ARG A 313 43.61 -11.38 22.10
C ARG A 313 42.08 -11.52 22.18
N LYS A 314 41.55 -12.18 23.22
CA LYS A 314 40.10 -12.35 23.41
C LYS A 314 39.47 -11.20 24.21
N GLY A 315 40.27 -10.36 24.86
CA GLY A 315 39.79 -9.29 25.73
C GLY A 315 38.91 -8.28 25.01
N MET A 316 39.32 -7.82 23.83
CA MET A 316 38.55 -6.84 23.05
C MET A 316 37.20 -7.42 22.55
N PRO A 317 37.13 -8.59 21.89
CA PRO A 317 35.85 -9.23 21.56
C PRO A 317 34.93 -9.39 22.78
N LEU A 318 35.48 -9.84 23.91
CA LEU A 318 34.71 -10.03 25.14
C LEU A 318 34.16 -8.69 25.67
N ALA A 319 34.97 -7.64 25.68
CA ALA A 319 34.55 -6.30 26.09
C ALA A 319 33.39 -5.77 25.25
N VAL A 320 33.42 -5.98 23.93
CA VAL A 320 32.32 -5.58 23.03
C VAL A 320 31.05 -6.39 23.30
N ILE A 321 31.15 -7.70 23.49
CA ILE A 321 30.00 -8.56 23.82
C ILE A 321 29.37 -8.13 25.15
N VAL A 322 30.20 -7.95 26.19
CA VAL A 322 29.73 -7.52 27.52
C VAL A 322 29.11 -6.13 27.46
N LEU A 323 29.73 -5.17 26.77
CA LEU A 323 29.18 -3.83 26.60
C LEU A 323 27.82 -3.88 25.90
N THR A 324 27.70 -4.67 24.83
CA THR A 324 26.43 -4.82 24.09
C THR A 324 25.35 -5.39 25.00
N ALA A 325 25.66 -6.45 25.76
CA ALA A 325 24.73 -7.07 26.69
C ALA A 325 24.31 -6.11 27.81
N LEU A 326 25.25 -5.34 28.36
CA LEU A 326 24.98 -4.32 29.38
C LEU A 326 24.07 -3.21 28.85
N ILE A 327 24.33 -2.71 27.65
CA ILE A 327 23.51 -1.67 27.02
C ILE A 327 22.08 -2.19 26.78
N MET A 328 21.94 -3.40 26.24
CA MET A 328 20.63 -4.02 26.06
C MET A 328 19.92 -4.18 27.41
N GLY A 329 20.57 -4.76 28.41
CA GLY A 329 20.01 -4.93 29.76
C GLY A 329 19.62 -3.61 30.42
N LEU A 330 20.43 -2.56 30.25
CA LEU A 330 20.15 -1.22 30.77
C LEU A 330 18.88 -0.63 30.16
N PHE A 331 18.70 -0.75 28.84
CA PHE A 331 17.47 -0.26 28.19
C PHE A 331 16.23 -1.01 28.65
N PHE A 332 16.32 -2.32 28.91
CA PHE A 332 15.20 -3.08 29.48
C PHE A 332 14.80 -2.59 30.89
N VAL A 333 15.73 -2.05 31.67
CA VAL A 333 15.47 -1.56 33.03
C VAL A 333 15.06 -0.09 33.06
N ILE A 334 15.80 0.78 32.36
CA ILE A 334 15.57 2.25 32.42
C ILE A 334 14.35 2.66 31.60
N SER A 335 14.10 2.03 30.46
CA SER A 335 12.98 2.37 29.58
C SER A 335 12.33 1.13 28.97
N PRO A 336 11.46 0.45 29.74
CA PRO A 336 10.73 -0.73 29.27
C PRO A 336 9.95 -0.45 27.98
N ASP A 337 9.40 0.76 27.81
CA ASP A 337 8.70 1.17 26.59
C ASP A 337 9.64 1.23 25.38
N PHE A 338 10.83 1.80 25.55
CA PHE A 338 11.85 1.81 24.49
C PHE A 338 12.24 0.38 24.10
N ALA A 339 12.47 -0.49 25.09
CA ALA A 339 12.83 -1.89 24.85
C ALA A 339 11.70 -2.68 24.16
N ARG A 340 10.44 -2.49 24.57
CA ARG A 340 9.26 -3.10 23.92
C ARG A 340 9.13 -2.64 22.47
N ASN A 341 9.34 -1.34 22.21
CA ASN A 341 9.36 -0.78 20.87
C ASN A 341 10.49 -1.34 20.00
N LEU A 342 11.67 -1.59 20.57
CA LEU A 342 12.77 -2.23 19.83
C LEU A 342 12.44 -3.70 19.50
N LEU A 343 11.84 -4.44 20.43
CA LEU A 343 11.45 -5.83 20.21
C LEU A 343 10.28 -5.99 19.22
N SER A 344 9.38 -5.01 19.13
CA SER A 344 8.24 -5.07 18.21
C SER A 344 8.69 -5.08 16.75
N VAL A 345 9.84 -4.48 16.43
CA VAL A 345 10.45 -4.49 15.09
C VAL A 345 10.70 -5.92 14.59
N VAL A 346 11.12 -6.83 15.47
CA VAL A 346 11.37 -8.24 15.11
C VAL A 346 10.07 -8.97 14.78
N ARG A 347 8.94 -8.56 15.38
CA ARG A 347 7.63 -9.19 15.16
C ARG A 347 7.00 -8.82 13.83
N VAL A 348 7.47 -7.76 13.17
CA VAL A 348 6.97 -7.34 11.84
C VAL A 348 7.08 -8.49 10.83
N VAL A 349 8.05 -9.39 10.99
CA VAL A 349 8.26 -10.54 10.08
C VAL A 349 7.16 -11.62 10.19
N GLN A 350 6.25 -11.55 11.19
CA GLN A 350 5.16 -12.53 11.39
C GLN A 350 3.78 -11.87 11.57
N PRO A 351 3.14 -11.43 10.47
CA PRO A 351 1.79 -10.86 10.52
C PRO A 351 0.72 -11.90 10.87
N LYS A 352 -0.41 -11.44 11.43
CA LYS A 352 -1.55 -12.27 11.86
C LYS A 352 -2.89 -11.55 11.62
N GLY A 353 -3.98 -12.32 11.55
CA GLY A 353 -5.36 -11.80 11.50
C GLY A 353 -5.70 -11.06 10.20
N GLY A 354 -6.57 -10.05 10.29
CA GLY A 354 -7.02 -9.25 9.13
C GLY A 354 -5.90 -8.57 8.34
N ALA A 355 -4.73 -8.33 8.94
CA ALA A 355 -3.57 -7.83 8.21
C ALA A 355 -3.10 -8.80 7.10
N LEU A 356 -3.39 -10.10 7.22
CA LEU A 356 -3.09 -11.10 6.18
C LEU A 356 -3.98 -10.99 4.94
N THR A 357 -5.09 -10.24 4.99
CA THR A 357 -5.90 -9.95 3.80
C THR A 357 -5.28 -8.85 2.94
N ILE A 358 -4.24 -8.16 3.45
CA ILE A 358 -3.50 -7.14 2.72
C ILE A 358 -2.41 -7.85 1.92
N ALA A 359 -2.52 -7.79 0.58
CA ALA A 359 -1.64 -8.53 -0.33
C ALA A 359 -0.13 -8.28 -0.10
N GLU A 360 0.25 -7.08 0.36
CA GLU A 360 1.65 -6.73 0.61
C GLU A 360 2.22 -7.35 1.90
N VAL A 361 1.36 -7.66 2.87
CA VAL A 361 1.75 -8.16 4.19
C VAL A 361 1.92 -9.68 4.18
N TYR A 362 1.35 -10.38 3.19
CA TYR A 362 1.41 -11.83 3.10
C TYR A 362 2.87 -12.37 2.97
N PRO A 363 3.20 -13.52 3.57
CA PRO A 363 4.52 -14.16 3.42
C PRO A 363 4.92 -14.40 1.96
N PHE A 364 6.15 -13.99 1.60
CA PHE A 364 6.55 -13.90 0.19
C PHE A 364 6.65 -15.25 -0.54
N PHE A 365 7.09 -16.30 0.14
CA PHE A 365 7.33 -17.61 -0.46
C PHE A 365 6.15 -18.58 -0.30
N PHE A 366 4.99 -18.09 0.12
CA PHE A 366 3.81 -18.92 0.34
C PHE A 366 2.63 -18.37 -0.45
N THR A 367 1.80 -19.28 -0.99
CA THR A 367 0.49 -18.92 -1.55
C THR A 367 -0.50 -18.69 -0.41
N HIS A 368 -1.65 -18.07 -0.69
CA HIS A 368 -2.73 -17.91 0.31
C HIS A 368 -3.20 -19.24 0.93
N ASN A 369 -2.97 -20.36 0.24
CA ASN A 369 -3.27 -21.72 0.69
C ASN A 369 -2.14 -22.34 1.54
N GLY A 370 -1.05 -21.60 1.80
CA GLY A 370 0.10 -22.04 2.59
C GLY A 370 1.14 -22.86 1.82
N GLU A 371 1.04 -22.98 0.49
CA GLU A 371 1.97 -23.78 -0.32
C GLU A 371 3.23 -22.98 -0.66
N PHE A 372 4.41 -23.61 -0.56
CA PHE A 372 5.66 -22.97 -0.94
C PHE A 372 5.70 -22.69 -2.45
N THR A 373 6.08 -21.48 -2.83
CA THR A 373 6.19 -21.06 -4.23
C THR A 373 7.33 -20.07 -4.47
N LEU A 374 7.94 -20.16 -5.65
CA LEU A 374 8.91 -19.18 -6.15
C LEU A 374 8.31 -18.22 -7.17
N THR A 375 7.00 -18.30 -7.44
CA THR A 375 6.33 -17.44 -8.42
C THR A 375 6.51 -15.96 -8.09
N ASN A 376 6.39 -15.58 -6.81
CA ASN A 376 6.62 -14.20 -6.38
C ASN A 376 8.07 -13.76 -6.63
N ALA A 377 9.06 -14.64 -6.43
CA ALA A 377 10.46 -14.33 -6.72
C ALA A 377 10.68 -14.04 -8.21
N VAL A 378 10.05 -14.80 -9.10
CA VAL A 378 10.11 -14.57 -10.55
C VAL A 378 9.36 -13.28 -10.94
N LEU A 379 8.16 -13.07 -10.43
CA LEU A 379 7.36 -11.87 -10.74
C LEU A 379 8.04 -10.58 -10.27
N HIS A 380 8.72 -10.63 -9.12
CA HIS A 380 9.32 -9.44 -8.52
C HIS A 380 10.77 -9.17 -8.95
N PHE A 381 11.53 -10.17 -9.37
CA PHE A 381 12.95 -9.99 -9.71
C PHE A 381 13.34 -10.56 -11.08
N GLY A 382 12.43 -11.22 -11.79
CA GLY A 382 12.75 -11.94 -13.02
C GLY A 382 13.81 -13.00 -12.80
N ALA A 383 14.74 -13.12 -13.76
CA ALA A 383 15.86 -14.06 -13.65
C ALA A 383 16.87 -13.65 -12.56
N LEU A 384 16.88 -12.38 -12.15
CA LEU A 384 17.89 -11.82 -11.25
C LEU A 384 17.84 -12.43 -9.85
N PHE A 385 16.70 -12.96 -9.39
CA PHE A 385 16.65 -13.66 -8.11
C PHE A 385 17.65 -14.82 -8.05
N PHE A 386 17.74 -15.61 -9.12
CA PHE A 386 18.60 -16.80 -9.18
C PHE A 386 20.08 -16.44 -9.28
N PHE A 387 20.41 -15.45 -10.12
CA PHE A 387 21.78 -14.91 -10.19
C PHE A 387 22.18 -14.23 -8.88
N GLY A 388 21.25 -13.52 -8.24
CA GLY A 388 21.43 -12.88 -6.95
C GLY A 388 21.75 -13.89 -5.85
N MET A 389 20.99 -14.98 -5.77
CA MET A 389 21.24 -16.04 -4.78
C MET A 389 22.62 -16.69 -4.99
N ALA A 390 22.98 -17.01 -6.23
CA ALA A 390 24.33 -17.50 -6.55
C ALA A 390 25.42 -16.47 -6.19
N GLY A 391 25.14 -15.19 -6.42
CA GLY A 391 26.01 -14.08 -6.04
C GLY A 391 26.21 -13.96 -4.53
N ILE A 392 25.16 -14.12 -3.72
CA ILE A 392 25.23 -14.10 -2.25
C ILE A 392 26.14 -15.23 -1.76
N LEU A 393 25.92 -16.46 -2.24
CA LEU A 393 26.75 -17.62 -1.90
C LEU A 393 28.21 -17.42 -2.30
N TYR A 394 28.46 -16.89 -3.50
CA TYR A 394 29.81 -16.60 -3.97
C TYR A 394 30.47 -15.47 -3.17
N SER A 395 29.70 -14.45 -2.76
CA SER A 395 30.20 -13.39 -1.89
C SER A 395 30.56 -13.92 -0.51
N ALA A 396 29.79 -14.85 0.06
CA ALA A 396 30.14 -15.51 1.31
C ALA A 396 31.47 -16.26 1.19
N TYR A 397 31.67 -17.02 0.11
CA TYR A 397 32.94 -17.66 -0.19
C TYR A 397 34.11 -16.66 -0.36
N ARG A 398 33.88 -15.55 -1.08
CA ARG A 398 34.90 -14.50 -1.24
C ARG A 398 35.26 -13.85 0.08
N PHE A 399 34.27 -13.55 0.92
CA PHE A 399 34.46 -13.02 2.25
C PHE A 399 35.29 -13.98 3.11
N LEU A 400 34.99 -15.28 3.10
CA LEU A 400 35.76 -16.27 3.85
C LEU A 400 37.24 -16.31 3.43
N LYS A 401 37.54 -16.05 2.16
CA LYS A 401 38.91 -15.99 1.64
C LYS A 401 39.62 -14.66 1.88
N ARG A 402 38.94 -13.54 1.59
CA ARG A 402 39.52 -12.19 1.60
C ARG A 402 39.42 -11.51 2.97
N ARG A 403 38.47 -11.96 3.80
CA ARG A 403 38.18 -11.44 5.14
C ARG A 403 37.87 -9.95 5.14
N SER A 404 37.30 -9.45 4.05
CA SER A 404 37.07 -8.02 3.80
C SER A 404 35.87 -7.49 4.60
N PHE A 405 36.06 -6.40 5.36
CA PHE A 405 34.96 -5.75 6.08
C PHE A 405 33.80 -5.29 5.16
N PRO A 406 34.03 -4.56 4.05
CA PRO A 406 32.92 -4.17 3.16
C PRO A 406 32.11 -5.34 2.62
N GLU A 407 32.76 -6.47 2.28
CA GLU A 407 32.05 -7.68 1.81
C GLU A 407 31.21 -8.30 2.94
N MET A 408 31.71 -8.31 4.17
CA MET A 408 30.96 -8.77 5.35
C MET A 408 29.75 -7.88 5.63
N ALA A 409 29.93 -6.56 5.64
CA ALA A 409 28.87 -5.60 5.88
C ALA A 409 27.73 -5.77 4.86
N LEU A 410 28.07 -5.88 3.57
CA LEU A 410 27.08 -6.08 2.53
C LEU A 410 26.36 -7.43 2.66
N LEU A 411 27.06 -8.50 3.05
CA LEU A 411 26.45 -9.82 3.30
C LEU A 411 25.46 -9.78 4.47
N ILE A 412 25.78 -9.09 5.56
CA ILE A 412 24.87 -8.94 6.70
C ILE A 412 23.60 -8.20 6.25
N TRP A 413 23.72 -7.13 5.46
CA TRP A 413 22.57 -6.44 4.88
C TRP A 413 21.74 -7.36 3.96
N ALA A 414 22.39 -8.12 3.07
CA ALA A 414 21.71 -9.04 2.17
C ALA A 414 20.89 -10.10 2.92
N ILE A 415 21.46 -10.68 3.98
CA ILE A 415 20.80 -11.66 4.83
C ILE A 415 19.63 -11.02 5.59
N ALA A 416 19.82 -9.83 6.15
CA ALA A 416 18.76 -9.11 6.85
C ALA A 416 17.56 -8.82 5.93
N MET A 417 17.83 -8.34 4.71
CA MET A 417 16.77 -8.08 3.71
C MET A 417 16.13 -9.37 3.21
N PHE A 418 16.86 -10.48 3.11
CA PHE A 418 16.29 -11.78 2.75
C PHE A 418 15.33 -12.31 3.83
N ILE A 419 15.69 -12.16 5.11
CA ILE A 419 14.81 -12.52 6.24
C ILE A 419 13.54 -11.65 6.23
N ALA A 420 13.68 -10.35 5.99
CA ALA A 420 12.54 -9.44 5.91
C ALA A 420 11.62 -9.81 4.73
N LEU A 421 12.20 -10.10 3.55
CA LEU A 421 11.48 -10.60 2.38
C LEU A 421 10.73 -11.89 2.68
N TRP A 422 11.35 -12.83 3.39
CA TRP A 422 10.70 -14.09 3.76
C TRP A 422 9.42 -13.86 4.57
N GLY A 423 9.42 -12.87 5.45
CA GLY A 423 8.26 -12.53 6.29
C GLY A 423 7.14 -11.83 5.55
N GLN A 424 7.43 -10.86 4.68
CA GLN A 424 6.40 -10.11 3.96
C GLN A 424 6.81 -9.73 2.53
N ASN A 425 5.84 -9.75 1.62
CA ASN A 425 6.03 -9.33 0.23
C ASN A 425 6.43 -7.85 0.10
N ARG A 426 6.01 -7.00 1.03
CA ARG A 426 6.36 -5.57 1.05
C ARG A 426 7.87 -5.34 1.01
N PHE A 427 8.71 -6.21 1.58
CA PHE A 427 10.17 -6.01 1.55
C PHE A 427 10.83 -6.31 0.18
N ALA A 428 10.07 -6.74 -0.82
CA ALA A 428 10.61 -7.00 -2.15
C ALA A 428 11.20 -5.77 -2.84
N TYR A 429 10.72 -4.55 -2.57
CA TYR A 429 11.32 -3.34 -3.17
C TYR A 429 12.70 -3.02 -2.58
N TYR A 430 12.98 -3.36 -1.31
CA TYR A 430 14.33 -3.29 -0.74
C TYR A 430 15.22 -4.37 -1.33
N PHE A 431 14.70 -5.61 -1.41
CA PHE A 431 15.47 -6.74 -1.92
C PHE A 431 15.82 -6.63 -3.40
N ALA A 432 15.15 -5.77 -4.17
CA ALA A 432 15.52 -5.46 -5.56
C ALA A 432 16.97 -4.95 -5.67
N ALA A 433 17.42 -4.08 -4.77
CA ALA A 433 18.80 -3.60 -4.74
C ALA A 433 19.78 -4.74 -4.41
N VAL A 434 19.43 -5.62 -3.46
CA VAL A 434 20.23 -6.82 -3.14
C VAL A 434 20.36 -7.71 -4.37
N SER A 435 19.24 -8.03 -5.00
CA SER A 435 19.18 -8.88 -6.19
C SER A 435 20.03 -8.32 -7.33
N ALA A 436 19.95 -7.01 -7.61
CA ALA A 436 20.77 -6.35 -8.62
C ALA A 436 22.27 -6.38 -8.30
N VAL A 437 22.67 -6.06 -7.07
CA VAL A 437 24.08 -6.02 -6.64
C VAL A 437 24.73 -7.41 -6.69
N TYR A 438 24.06 -8.42 -6.15
CA TYR A 438 24.62 -9.77 -6.11
C TYR A 438 24.54 -10.49 -7.45
N SER A 439 23.50 -10.24 -8.27
CA SER A 439 23.48 -10.69 -9.66
C SER A 439 24.65 -10.11 -10.44
N ALA A 440 24.94 -8.83 -10.25
CA ALA A 440 26.06 -8.17 -10.89
C ALA A 440 27.42 -8.74 -10.47
N LEU A 441 27.59 -9.10 -9.19
CA LEU A 441 28.78 -9.81 -8.72
C LEU A 441 28.95 -11.16 -9.44
N ALA A 442 27.89 -11.97 -9.49
CA ALA A 442 27.92 -13.28 -10.14
C ALA A 442 28.24 -13.15 -11.64
N LEU A 443 27.53 -12.26 -12.34
CA LEU A 443 27.73 -12.00 -13.76
C LEU A 443 29.12 -11.44 -14.06
N SER A 444 29.62 -10.49 -13.27
CA SER A 444 30.97 -9.93 -13.46
C SER A 444 32.05 -11.01 -13.42
N VAL A 445 31.95 -11.95 -12.48
CA VAL A 445 32.92 -13.06 -12.39
C VAL A 445 32.79 -14.03 -13.56
N VAL A 446 31.56 -14.35 -13.97
CA VAL A 446 31.32 -15.20 -15.14
C VAL A 446 31.87 -14.56 -16.41
N PHE A 447 31.61 -13.27 -16.63
CA PHE A 447 32.07 -12.52 -17.79
C PHE A 447 33.60 -12.42 -17.87
N ASP A 448 34.28 -12.28 -16.73
CA ASP A 448 35.75 -12.31 -16.69
C ASP A 448 36.30 -13.70 -17.08
N LYS A 449 35.75 -14.76 -16.48
CA LYS A 449 36.14 -16.15 -16.80
C LYS A 449 35.87 -16.54 -18.26
N LEU A 450 34.79 -16.01 -18.84
CA LEU A 450 34.40 -16.27 -20.22
C LEU A 450 35.02 -15.30 -21.23
N HIS A 451 36.01 -14.50 -20.82
CA HIS A 451 36.79 -13.59 -21.65
C HIS A 451 36.01 -12.42 -22.27
N LEU A 452 34.82 -12.07 -21.77
CA LEU A 452 34.01 -10.96 -22.30
C LEU A 452 34.74 -9.63 -22.16
N TYR A 453 35.35 -9.36 -21.00
CA TYR A 453 36.12 -8.13 -20.80
C TYR A 453 37.36 -8.05 -21.70
N ARG A 454 38.02 -9.19 -21.96
CA ARG A 454 39.16 -9.24 -22.91
C ARG A 454 38.70 -8.97 -24.34
N ALA A 455 37.51 -9.44 -24.72
CA ALA A 455 36.92 -9.16 -26.03
C ALA A 455 36.60 -7.66 -26.18
N LEU A 456 36.03 -7.03 -25.15
CA LEU A 456 35.80 -5.58 -25.13
C LEU A 456 37.11 -4.80 -25.23
N GLU A 457 38.14 -5.20 -24.49
CA GLU A 457 39.47 -4.58 -24.59
C GLU A 457 40.08 -4.74 -25.99
N ASN A 458 39.92 -5.91 -26.63
CA ASN A 458 40.40 -6.14 -28.00
C ASN A 458 39.67 -5.29 -29.05
N ALA A 459 38.37 -5.06 -28.87
CA ALA A 459 37.60 -4.18 -29.76
C ALA A 459 38.12 -2.73 -29.76
N ILE A 460 38.87 -2.33 -28.73
CA ILE A 460 39.42 -0.98 -28.55
C ILE A 460 40.96 -0.98 -28.78
N GLY A 461 41.51 -2.06 -29.34
CA GLY A 461 42.91 -2.13 -29.78
C GLY A 461 43.84 -2.98 -28.90
N ALA A 462 43.35 -3.61 -27.83
CA ALA A 462 44.15 -4.61 -27.11
C ALA A 462 44.35 -5.89 -27.96
N ARG A 463 45.39 -6.66 -27.67
CA ARG A 463 45.68 -7.95 -28.35
C ARG A 463 45.74 -9.11 -27.35
N ASN A 464 44.69 -9.25 -26.55
CA ASN A 464 44.55 -10.36 -25.61
C ASN A 464 44.09 -11.64 -26.32
N LYS A 465 44.61 -12.81 -25.90
CA LYS A 465 44.05 -14.10 -26.36
C LYS A 465 42.62 -14.26 -25.84
N LEU A 466 41.68 -14.51 -26.75
CA LEU A 466 40.27 -14.77 -26.45
C LEU A 466 39.77 -16.04 -27.14
N SER A 467 38.69 -16.59 -26.61
CA SER A 467 37.97 -17.71 -27.23
C SER A 467 36.62 -17.18 -27.64
N TYR A 468 36.35 -17.14 -28.95
CA TYR A 468 35.08 -16.63 -29.48
C TYR A 468 33.88 -17.42 -28.93
N PHE A 469 34.03 -18.74 -28.76
CA PHE A 469 32.99 -19.58 -28.14
C PHE A 469 32.66 -19.15 -26.70
N ARG A 470 33.69 -18.90 -25.86
CA ARG A 470 33.47 -18.43 -24.48
C ARG A 470 32.78 -17.06 -24.45
N VAL A 471 33.19 -16.16 -25.35
CA VAL A 471 32.57 -14.83 -25.47
C VAL A 471 31.10 -14.95 -25.89
N ALA A 472 30.79 -15.79 -26.89
CA ALA A 472 29.40 -16.05 -27.29
C ALA A 472 28.56 -16.62 -26.15
N PHE A 473 29.12 -17.55 -25.36
CA PHE A 473 28.46 -18.10 -24.18
C PHE A 473 28.22 -17.04 -23.09
N ALA A 474 29.16 -16.11 -22.89
CA ALA A 474 28.97 -14.98 -21.97
C ALA A 474 27.81 -14.08 -22.40
N LEU A 475 27.69 -13.79 -23.70
CA LEU A 475 26.60 -13.01 -24.26
C LEU A 475 25.25 -13.72 -24.11
N LEU A 476 25.20 -15.05 -24.28
CA LEU A 476 23.99 -15.84 -24.01
C LEU A 476 23.57 -15.77 -22.53
N ILE A 477 24.51 -15.84 -21.59
CA ILE A 477 24.22 -15.68 -20.15
C ILE A 477 23.71 -14.27 -19.86
N ALA A 478 24.33 -13.24 -20.44
CA ALA A 478 23.86 -11.86 -20.31
C ALA A 478 22.42 -11.72 -20.83
N LEU A 479 22.12 -12.30 -22.00
CA LEU A 479 20.79 -12.30 -22.59
C LEU A 479 19.77 -13.04 -21.70
N ALA A 480 20.15 -14.20 -21.13
CA ALA A 480 19.28 -14.96 -20.24
C ALA A 480 18.98 -14.22 -18.92
N ALA A 481 19.90 -13.40 -18.42
CA ALA A 481 19.67 -12.57 -17.23
C ALA A 481 18.82 -11.33 -17.53
N ILE A 482 19.06 -10.68 -18.67
CA ILE A 482 18.46 -9.38 -19.00
C ILE A 482 17.10 -9.54 -19.68
N TYR A 483 16.97 -10.40 -20.69
CA TYR A 483 15.80 -10.43 -21.57
C TYR A 483 14.50 -10.83 -20.84
N PRO A 484 14.44 -11.96 -20.09
CA PRO A 484 13.22 -12.31 -19.35
C PRO A 484 12.84 -11.25 -18.32
N THR A 485 13.85 -10.71 -17.62
CA THR A 485 13.66 -9.67 -16.60
C THR A 485 13.09 -8.39 -17.20
N TYR A 486 13.63 -7.93 -18.34
CA TYR A 486 13.14 -6.74 -19.04
C TYR A 486 11.73 -6.95 -19.59
N ILE A 487 11.42 -8.10 -20.20
CA ILE A 487 10.07 -8.37 -20.74
C ILE A 487 9.03 -8.34 -19.61
N LEU A 488 9.34 -8.92 -18.45
CA LEU A 488 8.45 -8.82 -17.28
C LEU A 488 8.29 -7.36 -16.82
N ALA A 489 9.38 -6.59 -16.74
CA ALA A 489 9.32 -5.20 -16.33
C ALA A 489 8.50 -4.35 -17.33
N ASP A 490 8.70 -4.57 -18.63
CA ASP A 490 7.97 -3.87 -19.69
C ASP A 490 6.46 -4.15 -19.59
N ALA A 491 6.07 -5.41 -19.46
CA ALA A 491 4.66 -5.79 -19.30
C ALA A 491 4.01 -5.20 -18.04
N GLN A 492 4.74 -5.17 -16.92
CA GLN A 492 4.24 -4.65 -15.64
C GLN A 492 4.16 -3.12 -15.60
N SER A 493 4.96 -2.42 -16.41
CA SER A 493 5.12 -0.97 -16.32
C SER A 493 4.01 -0.12 -16.95
N SER A 494 3.02 -0.73 -17.60
CA SER A 494 1.98 0.00 -18.34
C SER A 494 0.85 0.58 -17.47
N TYR A 495 0.75 0.19 -16.20
CA TYR A 495 -0.38 0.54 -15.32
C TYR A 495 0.11 1.15 -14.01
N ALA A 496 -0.43 2.32 -13.66
CA ALA A 496 -0.05 3.04 -12.43
C ALA A 496 -1.05 2.85 -11.27
N GLY A 497 -2.24 2.29 -11.51
CA GLY A 497 -3.29 2.16 -10.50
C GLY A 497 -4.00 3.49 -10.19
N GLY A 498 -4.66 3.57 -9.03
CA GLY A 498 -5.39 4.77 -8.55
C GLY A 498 -6.89 4.75 -8.88
N PRO A 499 -7.66 5.77 -8.43
CA PRO A 499 -9.11 5.79 -8.61
C PRO A 499 -9.46 5.71 -10.09
N ASN A 500 -10.43 4.87 -10.43
CA ASN A 500 -11.01 4.84 -11.77
C ASN A 500 -11.92 6.07 -11.96
N LYS A 501 -12.45 6.24 -13.18
CA LYS A 501 -13.30 7.40 -13.49
C LYS A 501 -14.55 7.44 -12.62
N GLN A 502 -15.14 6.27 -12.37
CA GLN A 502 -16.34 6.10 -11.59
C GLN A 502 -16.17 6.62 -10.16
N TRP A 503 -15.06 6.25 -9.50
CA TRP A 503 -14.70 6.79 -8.19
C TRP A 503 -14.48 8.29 -8.21
N TYR A 504 -13.71 8.81 -9.16
CA TYR A 504 -13.43 10.24 -9.21
C TYR A 504 -14.68 11.07 -9.48
N ASP A 505 -15.52 10.66 -10.42
CA ASP A 505 -16.78 11.33 -10.73
C ASP A 505 -17.70 11.33 -9.48
N ALA A 506 -17.81 10.20 -8.78
CA ALA A 506 -18.61 10.08 -7.57
C ALA A 506 -18.13 11.00 -6.45
N LEU A 507 -16.81 11.05 -6.23
CA LEU A 507 -16.21 11.90 -5.19
C LEU A 507 -16.26 13.39 -5.55
N THR A 508 -16.11 13.73 -6.84
CA THR A 508 -16.31 15.11 -7.32
C THR A 508 -17.76 15.54 -7.11
N TRP A 509 -18.73 14.68 -7.47
CA TRP A 509 -20.13 14.93 -7.20
C TRP A 509 -20.41 15.13 -5.71
N MET A 510 -19.80 14.29 -4.85
CA MET A 510 -19.93 14.42 -3.39
C MET A 510 -19.41 15.77 -2.88
N ARG A 511 -18.27 16.25 -3.39
CA ARG A 511 -17.71 17.55 -3.01
C ARG A 511 -18.67 18.70 -3.29
N GLU A 512 -19.30 18.65 -4.46
CA GLU A 512 -20.14 19.73 -5.01
C GLU A 512 -21.59 19.71 -4.50
N ASN A 513 -22.11 18.54 -4.11
CA ASN A 513 -23.56 18.36 -3.84
C ASN A 513 -23.87 17.94 -2.40
N THR A 514 -22.88 17.86 -1.51
CA THR A 514 -23.10 17.63 -0.07
C THR A 514 -22.89 18.92 0.75
N PRO A 515 -23.58 19.09 1.89
CA PRO A 515 -23.58 20.33 2.67
C PRO A 515 -22.19 20.82 3.10
N ASP A 516 -22.14 22.11 3.47
CA ASP A 516 -20.98 22.78 4.09
C ASP A 516 -19.68 22.75 3.25
N GLY A 517 -19.78 22.64 1.92
CA GLY A 517 -18.62 22.51 1.02
C GLY A 517 -17.53 23.56 1.25
N GLU A 518 -17.89 24.84 1.38
CA GLU A 518 -16.93 25.92 1.66
C GLU A 518 -16.20 25.74 3.00
N LYS A 519 -16.92 25.35 4.06
CA LYS A 519 -16.33 25.12 5.39
C LYS A 519 -15.36 23.94 5.35
N TYR A 520 -15.71 22.87 4.65
CA TYR A 520 -14.83 21.71 4.49
C TYR A 520 -13.58 22.04 3.66
N ASP A 521 -13.71 22.82 2.59
CA ASP A 521 -12.58 23.25 1.75
C ASP A 521 -11.60 24.15 2.52
N GLU A 522 -12.11 25.10 3.31
CA GLU A 522 -11.27 25.91 4.20
C GLU A 522 -10.59 25.06 5.26
N TYR A 523 -11.35 24.18 5.92
CA TYR A 523 -10.82 23.33 6.98
C TYR A 523 -9.77 22.34 6.45
N TYR A 524 -9.91 21.84 5.22
CA TYR A 524 -8.97 20.94 4.55
C TYR A 524 -7.56 21.54 4.44
N LEU A 525 -7.44 22.86 4.29
CA LEU A 525 -6.17 23.59 4.15
C LEU A 525 -5.59 24.13 5.48
N GLN A 526 -6.26 23.93 6.61
CA GLN A 526 -5.77 24.41 7.90
C GLN A 526 -4.64 23.55 8.48
N LEU A 527 -3.93 24.13 9.46
CA LEU A 527 -3.05 23.40 10.35
C LEU A 527 -3.75 23.17 11.69
N TYR A 528 -3.52 22.00 12.27
CA TYR A 528 -4.21 21.58 13.50
C TYR A 528 -3.22 21.40 14.64
N PRO A 529 -3.60 21.73 15.88
CA PRO A 529 -2.78 21.44 17.05
C PRO A 529 -2.68 19.92 17.25
N THR A 530 -1.48 19.44 17.55
CA THR A 530 -1.25 18.03 17.90
C THR A 530 -1.76 17.75 19.32
N PRO A 531 -2.81 16.93 19.51
CA PRO A 531 -3.29 16.61 20.85
C PRO A 531 -2.31 15.65 21.56
N GLN A 532 -2.46 15.51 22.88
CA GLN A 532 -1.71 14.51 23.65
C GLN A 532 -2.22 13.07 23.41
N SER A 533 -3.49 12.93 23.02
CA SER A 533 -4.14 11.67 22.72
C SER A 533 -5.21 11.86 21.66
N ASN A 534 -5.44 10.84 20.82
CA ASN A 534 -6.49 10.79 19.82
C ASN A 534 -7.54 9.72 20.15
N LYS A 535 -7.71 9.39 21.44
CA LYS A 535 -8.72 8.44 21.91
C LYS A 535 -10.11 9.07 22.07
N GLU A 536 -10.15 10.38 22.27
CA GLU A 536 -11.38 11.15 22.38
C GLU A 536 -11.66 11.83 21.03
N PRO A 537 -12.94 12.07 20.70
CA PRO A 537 -13.31 12.83 19.51
C PRO A 537 -12.63 14.20 19.47
N PHE A 538 -12.18 14.62 18.29
CA PHE A 538 -11.59 15.93 18.09
C PHE A 538 -12.66 17.03 18.19
N SER A 539 -12.29 18.20 18.70
CA SER A 539 -13.19 19.34 18.82
C SER A 539 -13.26 20.13 17.51
N TYR A 540 -14.27 19.85 16.69
CA TYR A 540 -14.47 20.53 15.40
C TYR A 540 -15.12 21.92 15.55
N PRO A 541 -14.76 22.89 14.70
CA PRO A 541 -15.26 24.27 14.82
C PRO A 541 -16.68 24.49 14.29
N PHE A 542 -17.27 23.50 13.60
CA PHE A 542 -18.63 23.53 13.08
C PHE A 542 -19.26 22.12 13.16
N GLU A 543 -20.55 22.02 12.88
CA GLU A 543 -21.23 20.73 12.82
C GLU A 543 -20.71 19.90 11.64
N THR A 544 -19.89 18.90 11.94
CA THR A 544 -19.31 17.99 10.95
C THR A 544 -20.09 16.68 10.90
N TYR A 545 -19.96 15.98 9.78
CA TYR A 545 -20.41 14.61 9.61
C TYR A 545 -19.29 13.74 9.03
N GLY A 546 -19.44 12.43 9.20
CA GLY A 546 -18.54 11.43 8.64
C GLY A 546 -19.09 10.75 7.38
N VAL A 547 -18.18 10.40 6.48
CA VAL A 547 -18.43 9.55 5.31
C VAL A 547 -17.87 8.15 5.57
N ILE A 548 -18.73 7.13 5.61
CA ILE A 548 -18.28 5.75 5.85
C ILE A 548 -18.11 5.01 4.52
N SER A 549 -16.97 4.36 4.38
CA SER A 549 -16.60 3.48 3.27
C SER A 549 -15.59 2.46 3.77
N TRP A 550 -15.17 1.53 2.92
CA TRP A 550 -14.07 0.64 3.27
C TRP A 550 -12.75 1.42 3.42
N TRP A 551 -11.87 0.97 4.31
CA TRP A 551 -10.67 1.71 4.71
C TRP A 551 -9.75 2.07 3.52
N ASP A 552 -9.71 1.24 2.47
CA ASP A 552 -8.92 1.48 1.26
C ASP A 552 -9.18 2.85 0.61
N TYR A 553 -10.40 3.38 0.72
CA TYR A 553 -10.88 4.53 -0.04
C TYR A 553 -10.83 5.84 0.74
N GLY A 554 -10.50 5.82 2.03
CA GLY A 554 -10.52 7.01 2.88
C GLY A 554 -9.68 8.15 2.34
N HIS A 555 -8.47 7.86 1.84
CA HIS A 555 -7.62 8.89 1.24
C HIS A 555 -8.17 9.48 -0.06
N TRP A 556 -8.96 8.73 -0.84
CA TRP A 556 -9.62 9.27 -2.02
C TRP A 556 -10.78 10.18 -1.63
N ILE A 557 -11.61 9.76 -0.67
CA ILE A 557 -12.71 10.58 -0.13
C ILE A 557 -12.16 11.91 0.39
N GLU A 558 -11.07 11.85 1.13
CA GLU A 558 -10.43 13.02 1.70
C GLU A 558 -9.84 13.96 0.64
N ALA A 559 -9.02 13.44 -0.28
CA ALA A 559 -8.29 14.25 -1.24
C ALA A 559 -9.11 14.70 -2.47
N VAL A 560 -10.19 13.98 -2.82
CA VAL A 560 -11.04 14.31 -3.98
C VAL A 560 -12.35 14.94 -3.54
N ALA A 561 -13.06 14.32 -2.58
CA ALA A 561 -14.35 14.83 -2.13
C ALA A 561 -14.24 15.96 -1.10
N HIS A 562 -13.06 16.14 -0.48
CA HIS A 562 -12.87 17.06 0.64
C HIS A 562 -13.91 16.83 1.73
N ARG A 563 -14.14 15.56 2.08
CA ARG A 563 -15.00 15.15 3.20
C ARG A 563 -14.25 14.19 4.10
N MET A 564 -14.71 14.06 5.34
CA MET A 564 -13.98 13.37 6.38
C MET A 564 -14.34 11.89 6.43
N PRO A 565 -13.42 10.97 6.05
CA PRO A 565 -13.69 9.54 6.11
C PRO A 565 -13.63 9.00 7.54
N ILE A 566 -14.54 8.08 7.89
CA ILE A 566 -14.46 7.31 9.14
C ILE A 566 -13.27 6.35 9.11
N ALA A 567 -13.12 5.62 8.01
CA ALA A 567 -12.09 4.60 7.86
C ALA A 567 -11.07 5.02 6.81
N ASN A 568 -9.78 4.76 7.06
CA ASN A 568 -8.71 5.20 6.18
C ASN A 568 -7.59 4.16 6.00
N PRO A 569 -6.72 4.33 4.99
CA PRO A 569 -5.59 3.45 4.73
C PRO A 569 -4.55 3.30 5.85
N PHE A 570 -4.67 4.01 6.97
CA PHE A 570 -3.85 3.75 8.17
C PHE A 570 -4.33 2.54 8.98
N GLN A 571 -5.33 1.83 8.47
CA GLN A 571 -6.05 0.76 9.17
C GLN A 571 -6.81 1.29 10.40
N ALA A 572 -7.20 2.57 10.36
CA ALA A 572 -8.03 3.20 11.38
C ALA A 572 -9.51 3.20 10.93
N GLY A 573 -10.43 3.16 11.90
CA GLY A 573 -11.87 3.17 11.64
C GLY A 573 -12.44 1.87 11.06
N ILE A 574 -11.68 0.77 11.05
CA ILE A 574 -12.15 -0.53 10.54
C ILE A 574 -13.21 -1.14 11.49
N GLY A 575 -13.03 -1.07 12.81
CA GLY A 575 -13.94 -1.69 13.77
C GLY A 575 -14.01 -3.23 13.67
N ASN A 576 -14.90 -3.85 14.44
CA ASN A 576 -15.20 -5.29 14.36
C ASN A 576 -16.53 -5.65 15.05
N LYS A 577 -17.14 -6.78 14.67
CA LYS A 577 -18.37 -7.32 15.25
C LYS A 577 -18.13 -8.09 16.55
N TYR A 578 -17.06 -8.89 16.63
CA TYR A 578 -16.84 -9.80 17.78
C TYR A 578 -16.65 -9.09 19.13
N ASN A 579 -16.19 -7.83 19.14
CA ASN A 579 -16.12 -6.98 20.34
C ASN A 579 -17.06 -5.76 20.27
N ASN A 580 -18.00 -5.70 19.30
CA ASN A 580 -18.90 -4.57 19.07
C ASN A 580 -18.16 -3.22 19.00
N VAL A 581 -17.05 -3.17 18.26
CA VAL A 581 -16.27 -1.95 18.05
C VAL A 581 -16.77 -1.29 16.77
N PRO A 582 -17.44 -0.12 16.85
CA PRO A 582 -17.95 0.57 15.66
C PRO A 582 -16.83 0.87 14.65
N GLY A 583 -17.12 0.62 13.38
CA GLY A 583 -16.26 0.93 12.25
C GLY A 583 -16.78 0.31 10.95
N ALA A 584 -16.05 0.53 9.85
CA ALA A 584 -16.44 0.11 8.51
C ALA A 584 -16.80 -1.39 8.42
N SER A 585 -15.96 -2.30 8.93
CA SER A 585 -16.21 -3.74 8.86
C SER A 585 -17.50 -4.12 9.58
N SER A 586 -17.72 -3.60 10.78
CA SER A 586 -18.92 -3.86 11.58
C SER A 586 -20.19 -3.26 10.97
N PHE A 587 -20.06 -2.16 10.24
CA PHE A 587 -21.17 -1.53 9.52
C PHE A 587 -21.56 -2.32 8.28
N PHE A 588 -20.62 -2.56 7.36
CA PHE A 588 -20.90 -3.21 6.07
C PHE A 588 -21.28 -4.70 6.22
N THR A 589 -20.83 -5.36 7.29
CA THR A 589 -21.20 -6.75 7.61
C THR A 589 -22.30 -6.86 8.67
N ALA A 590 -22.94 -5.74 9.02
CA ALA A 590 -24.09 -5.73 9.92
C ALA A 590 -25.23 -6.57 9.34
N GLU A 591 -25.77 -7.50 10.12
CA GLU A 591 -26.78 -8.49 9.68
C GLU A 591 -28.21 -7.92 9.64
N ASN A 592 -28.38 -6.70 10.16
CA ASN A 592 -29.64 -5.97 10.13
C ASN A 592 -29.36 -4.46 10.26
N GLU A 593 -30.34 -3.65 9.85
CA GLU A 593 -30.26 -2.19 9.87
C GLU A 593 -30.13 -1.64 11.30
N SER A 594 -30.71 -2.28 12.31
CA SER A 594 -30.61 -1.82 13.71
C SER A 594 -29.16 -1.83 14.23
N TYR A 595 -28.39 -2.89 13.94
CA TYR A 595 -26.97 -2.92 14.28
C TYR A 595 -26.16 -1.90 13.47
N ALA A 596 -26.51 -1.72 12.19
CA ALA A 596 -25.88 -0.71 11.34
C ALA A 596 -26.11 0.71 11.88
N GLU A 597 -27.32 1.02 12.33
CA GLU A 597 -27.68 2.29 12.95
C GLU A 597 -26.93 2.52 14.27
N PHE A 598 -26.75 1.48 15.10
CA PHE A 598 -25.90 1.59 16.29
C PHE A 598 -24.47 2.04 15.92
N VAL A 599 -23.87 1.44 14.89
CA VAL A 599 -22.53 1.79 14.43
C VAL A 599 -22.51 3.21 13.81
N ALA A 600 -23.48 3.52 12.95
CA ALA A 600 -23.58 4.79 12.25
C ALA A 600 -23.78 5.97 13.20
N GLU A 601 -24.65 5.83 14.20
CA GLU A 601 -24.90 6.86 15.22
C GLU A 601 -23.65 7.11 16.08
N LYS A 602 -22.97 6.04 16.51
CA LYS A 602 -21.73 6.15 17.29
C LYS A 602 -20.60 6.87 16.57
N LEU A 603 -20.59 6.81 15.24
CA LEU A 603 -19.56 7.41 14.39
C LEU A 603 -20.04 8.68 13.68
N ASN A 604 -21.26 9.16 13.99
CA ASN A 604 -21.88 10.32 13.36
C ASN A 604 -21.80 10.27 11.81
N VAL A 605 -22.19 9.12 11.26
CA VAL A 605 -22.24 8.87 9.81
C VAL A 605 -23.43 9.62 9.20
N LYS A 606 -23.17 10.35 8.11
CA LYS A 606 -24.23 10.96 7.28
C LYS A 606 -24.27 10.39 5.86
N TYR A 607 -23.12 10.03 5.30
CA TYR A 607 -23.04 9.45 3.95
C TYR A 607 -22.32 8.12 3.97
N VAL A 608 -22.78 7.21 3.12
CA VAL A 608 -22.16 5.90 2.88
C VAL A 608 -21.71 5.86 1.43
N VAL A 609 -20.47 5.42 1.18
CA VAL A 609 -19.96 5.15 -0.16
C VAL A 609 -19.60 3.68 -0.25
N SER A 610 -20.26 2.96 -1.15
CA SER A 610 -19.97 1.56 -1.44
C SER A 610 -19.63 1.42 -2.93
N ASP A 611 -18.67 0.56 -3.24
CA ASP A 611 -18.32 0.21 -4.60
C ASP A 611 -18.47 -1.29 -4.88
N ILE A 612 -18.44 -1.65 -6.15
CA ILE A 612 -18.62 -3.04 -6.58
C ILE A 612 -17.52 -3.97 -6.06
N GLU A 613 -16.34 -3.44 -5.70
CA GLU A 613 -15.29 -4.24 -5.08
C GLU A 613 -15.66 -4.62 -3.64
N MET A 614 -16.27 -3.71 -2.87
CA MET A 614 -16.83 -3.99 -1.54
C MET A 614 -17.93 -5.04 -1.59
N GLU A 615 -18.81 -4.98 -2.59
CA GLU A 615 -19.84 -6.00 -2.82
C GLU A 615 -19.22 -7.38 -3.11
N THR A 616 -18.14 -7.42 -3.90
CA THR A 616 -17.60 -8.67 -4.44
C THR A 616 -16.29 -9.09 -3.75
N GLY A 617 -15.15 -8.81 -4.37
CA GLY A 617 -13.85 -9.36 -3.98
C GLY A 617 -13.34 -8.89 -2.61
N LYS A 618 -13.68 -7.66 -2.18
CA LYS A 618 -13.26 -7.10 -0.89
C LYS A 618 -14.18 -7.44 0.26
N TYR A 619 -15.39 -7.96 -0.02
CA TYR A 619 -16.29 -8.39 1.05
C TYR A 619 -15.63 -9.41 1.98
N TYR A 620 -14.83 -10.33 1.43
CA TYR A 620 -14.10 -11.32 2.23
C TYR A 620 -13.22 -10.65 3.28
N ALA A 621 -12.45 -9.62 2.89
CA ALA A 621 -11.63 -8.88 3.82
C ALA A 621 -12.48 -8.19 4.89
N MET A 622 -13.59 -7.55 4.52
CA MET A 622 -14.50 -6.93 5.48
C MET A 622 -15.02 -7.94 6.51
N ALA A 623 -15.42 -9.14 6.05
CA ALA A 623 -15.85 -10.23 6.93
C ALA A 623 -14.73 -10.72 7.85
N VAL A 624 -13.51 -10.94 7.34
CA VAL A 624 -12.36 -11.35 8.18
C VAL A 624 -12.07 -10.33 9.28
N TRP A 625 -12.09 -9.03 8.96
CA TRP A 625 -11.89 -7.98 9.96
C TRP A 625 -13.05 -7.91 10.96
N ALA A 626 -14.27 -8.05 10.49
CA ALA A 626 -15.46 -8.01 11.33
C ALA A 626 -15.52 -9.19 12.32
N GLU A 627 -15.13 -10.39 11.89
CA GLU A 627 -15.13 -11.61 12.71
C GLU A 627 -13.81 -11.81 13.48
N GLY A 628 -12.73 -11.16 13.06
CA GLY A 628 -11.41 -11.27 13.68
C GLY A 628 -10.63 -12.53 13.31
N ASP A 629 -11.15 -13.33 12.37
CA ASP A 629 -10.62 -14.65 12.03
C ASP A 629 -10.94 -15.03 10.58
N LEU A 630 -9.98 -15.67 9.90
CA LEU A 630 -10.12 -16.08 8.49
C LEU A 630 -11.17 -17.19 8.33
N PRO A 631 -11.08 -18.33 9.05
CA PRO A 631 -12.12 -19.36 9.04
C PRO A 631 -13.54 -18.85 9.32
N LEU A 632 -13.72 -17.91 10.26
CA LEU A 632 -15.04 -17.37 10.55
C LEU A 632 -15.65 -16.56 9.39
N ALA A 633 -14.86 -16.03 8.46
CA ALA A 633 -15.36 -15.36 7.27
C ALA A 633 -15.95 -16.32 6.23
N GLU A 634 -15.65 -17.63 6.32
CA GLU A 634 -16.16 -18.63 5.38
C GLU A 634 -17.68 -18.79 5.43
N LYS A 635 -18.32 -18.49 6.57
CA LYS A 635 -19.78 -18.56 6.73
C LYS A 635 -20.55 -17.61 5.80
N TYR A 636 -19.90 -16.59 5.25
CA TYR A 636 -20.51 -15.67 4.30
C TYR A 636 -20.53 -16.23 2.87
N TYR A 637 -19.83 -17.33 2.60
CA TYR A 637 -19.69 -17.90 1.27
C TYR A 637 -20.28 -19.31 1.19
N GLY A 638 -20.88 -19.62 0.05
CA GLY A 638 -21.38 -20.93 -0.31
C GLY A 638 -20.49 -21.59 -1.36
N GLY A 639 -21.12 -21.98 -2.47
CA GLY A 639 -20.55 -22.83 -3.50
C GLY A 639 -20.15 -22.13 -4.80
N TYR A 640 -20.24 -22.86 -5.90
CA TYR A 640 -19.79 -22.42 -7.23
C TYR A 640 -20.82 -22.75 -8.32
N PHE A 641 -20.89 -21.90 -9.35
CA PHE A 641 -21.56 -22.24 -10.60
C PHE A 641 -20.65 -23.06 -11.51
N TYR A 642 -21.25 -23.98 -12.28
CA TYR A 642 -20.53 -24.81 -13.24
C TYR A 642 -21.39 -25.17 -14.46
N TYR A 643 -20.71 -25.52 -15.56
CA TYR A 643 -21.32 -26.24 -16.68
C TYR A 643 -20.83 -27.68 -16.68
N SER A 644 -21.76 -28.63 -16.59
CA SER A 644 -21.45 -30.06 -16.67
C SER A 644 -20.90 -30.43 -18.06
N PRO A 645 -20.28 -31.62 -18.22
CA PRO A 645 -19.85 -32.11 -19.53
C PRO A 645 -20.99 -32.24 -20.55
N THR A 646 -22.24 -32.36 -20.09
CA THR A 646 -23.44 -32.41 -20.94
C THR A 646 -23.97 -31.02 -21.31
N GLY A 647 -23.30 -29.94 -20.88
CA GLY A 647 -23.72 -28.56 -21.10
C GLY A 647 -24.80 -28.05 -20.14
N THR A 648 -25.09 -28.79 -19.07
CA THR A 648 -26.09 -28.38 -18.07
C THR A 648 -25.47 -27.34 -17.13
N PHE A 649 -26.09 -26.17 -17.01
CA PHE A 649 -25.70 -25.18 -16.02
C PHE A 649 -26.22 -25.57 -14.63
N GLY A 650 -25.36 -25.53 -13.61
CA GLY A 650 -25.70 -25.94 -12.25
C GLY A 650 -24.96 -25.15 -11.18
N TYR A 651 -25.40 -25.33 -9.93
CA TYR A 651 -24.80 -24.79 -8.72
C TYR A 651 -24.49 -25.95 -7.77
N ALA A 652 -23.32 -25.94 -7.15
CA ALA A 652 -22.90 -26.92 -6.16
C ALA A 652 -22.38 -26.22 -4.91
N ASN A 653 -22.87 -26.63 -3.73
CA ASN A 653 -22.48 -26.04 -2.44
C ASN A 653 -20.99 -26.22 -2.12
N SER A 654 -20.40 -27.31 -2.61
CA SER A 654 -18.97 -27.62 -2.49
C SER A 654 -18.37 -27.80 -3.88
N GLN A 655 -17.13 -27.36 -4.05
CA GLN A 655 -16.37 -27.63 -5.28
C GLN A 655 -16.21 -29.14 -5.54
N TRP A 656 -16.24 -29.95 -4.49
CA TRP A 656 -16.09 -31.41 -4.57
C TRP A 656 -17.34 -32.14 -5.06
N ASP A 657 -18.50 -31.48 -5.06
CA ASP A 657 -19.75 -32.05 -5.58
C ASP A 657 -19.91 -31.80 -7.09
N ILE A 658 -19.00 -31.02 -7.69
CA ILE A 658 -19.05 -30.68 -9.10
C ILE A 658 -18.64 -31.90 -9.94
N PRO A 659 -19.41 -32.29 -10.96
CA PRO A 659 -19.03 -33.37 -11.86
C PRO A 659 -17.64 -33.16 -12.48
N LEU A 660 -16.86 -34.23 -12.58
CA LEU A 660 -15.57 -34.20 -13.26
C LEU A 660 -15.72 -33.65 -14.68
N ASN A 661 -14.69 -32.97 -15.17
CA ASN A 661 -14.63 -32.33 -16.49
C ASN A 661 -15.64 -31.18 -16.69
N SER A 662 -16.26 -30.67 -15.63
CA SER A 662 -17.08 -29.45 -15.70
C SER A 662 -16.23 -28.20 -15.93
N ILE A 663 -16.81 -27.18 -16.58
CA ILE A 663 -16.26 -25.83 -16.58
C ILE A 663 -16.74 -25.14 -15.30
N ILE A 664 -15.85 -25.01 -14.31
CA ILE A 664 -16.14 -24.34 -13.04
C ILE A 664 -15.93 -22.85 -13.23
N ILE A 665 -16.93 -22.03 -12.93
CA ILE A 665 -16.75 -20.57 -12.87
C ILE A 665 -16.02 -20.27 -11.55
N PRO A 666 -14.78 -19.72 -11.58
CA PRO A 666 -13.98 -19.52 -10.38
C PRO A 666 -14.45 -18.26 -9.63
N LEU A 667 -15.69 -18.30 -9.14
CA LEU A 667 -16.35 -17.29 -8.33
C LEU A 667 -17.09 -18.00 -7.21
N ARG A 668 -16.71 -17.72 -5.95
CA ARG A 668 -17.48 -18.18 -4.79
C ARG A 668 -18.77 -17.38 -4.71
N ILE A 669 -19.88 -18.09 -4.72
CA ILE A 669 -21.21 -17.52 -4.57
C ILE A 669 -21.47 -17.26 -3.09
N PRO A 670 -22.01 -16.09 -2.71
CA PRO A 670 -22.29 -15.81 -1.32
C PRO A 670 -23.39 -16.71 -0.75
N SER A 671 -23.30 -16.94 0.56
CA SER A 671 -24.34 -17.61 1.35
C SER A 671 -25.53 -16.69 1.61
N GLU A 672 -26.61 -17.24 2.17
CA GLU A 672 -27.75 -16.45 2.65
C GLU A 672 -27.33 -15.31 3.59
N LEU A 673 -26.36 -15.55 4.48
CA LEU A 673 -25.90 -14.54 5.46
C LEU A 673 -25.38 -13.28 4.78
N TYR A 674 -24.63 -13.42 3.68
CA TYR A 674 -24.14 -12.28 2.92
C TYR A 674 -25.29 -11.38 2.44
N TYR A 675 -26.35 -11.96 1.86
CA TYR A 675 -27.49 -11.19 1.33
C TYR A 675 -28.32 -10.49 2.42
N SER A 676 -28.15 -10.88 3.68
CA SER A 676 -28.76 -10.19 4.83
C SER A 676 -27.96 -8.96 5.28
N THR A 677 -26.69 -8.85 4.88
CA THR A 677 -25.80 -7.80 5.38
C THR A 677 -26.01 -6.45 4.72
N MET A 678 -25.61 -5.38 5.41
CA MET A 678 -25.71 -4.00 4.91
C MET A 678 -25.01 -3.79 3.57
N GLU A 679 -23.85 -4.37 3.30
CA GLU A 679 -23.20 -4.21 2.00
C GLU A 679 -24.09 -4.73 0.86
N ALA A 680 -24.67 -5.92 1.04
CA ALA A 680 -25.62 -6.45 0.07
C ALA A 680 -26.88 -5.57 -0.02
N LYS A 681 -27.43 -5.08 1.11
CA LYS A 681 -28.60 -4.18 1.11
C LYS A 681 -28.32 -2.88 0.36
N LEU A 682 -27.16 -2.28 0.58
CA LEU A 682 -26.75 -1.03 -0.06
C LEU A 682 -26.43 -1.27 -1.55
N HIS A 683 -25.44 -2.10 -1.86
CA HIS A 683 -24.97 -2.24 -3.24
C HIS A 683 -25.85 -3.19 -4.05
N LEU A 684 -26.03 -4.44 -3.64
CA LEU A 684 -26.72 -5.45 -4.46
C LEU A 684 -28.20 -5.15 -4.64
N PHE A 685 -28.87 -4.74 -3.55
CA PHE A 685 -30.30 -4.44 -3.50
C PHE A 685 -30.62 -2.94 -3.65
N ASP A 686 -29.63 -2.09 -3.99
CA ASP A 686 -29.82 -0.65 -4.23
C ASP A 686 -30.46 0.12 -3.05
N GLY A 687 -30.27 -0.34 -1.82
CA GLY A 687 -30.87 0.21 -0.60
C GLY A 687 -32.30 -0.28 -0.31
N SER A 688 -32.83 -1.22 -1.10
CA SER A 688 -34.16 -1.78 -0.89
C SER A 688 -34.27 -2.50 0.46
N GLY A 689 -35.34 -2.22 1.20
CA GLY A 689 -35.61 -2.72 2.54
C GLY A 689 -35.04 -1.86 3.68
N LEU A 690 -34.23 -0.84 3.40
CA LEU A 690 -33.65 0.04 4.42
C LEU A 690 -34.56 1.23 4.73
N SER A 691 -34.73 1.51 6.01
CA SER A 691 -35.57 2.58 6.56
C SER A 691 -34.84 3.92 6.63
N HIS A 692 -33.52 3.88 6.84
CA HIS A 692 -32.69 5.04 7.19
C HIS A 692 -31.68 5.39 6.11
N TYR A 693 -31.66 4.68 4.97
CA TYR A 693 -30.69 4.89 3.90
C TYR A 693 -31.39 5.08 2.55
N ARG A 694 -31.03 6.16 1.84
CA ARG A 694 -31.46 6.39 0.45
C ARG A 694 -30.28 6.61 -0.47
N MET A 695 -30.33 6.04 -1.67
CA MET A 695 -29.35 6.33 -2.71
C MET A 695 -29.56 7.77 -3.22
N ILE A 696 -28.47 8.53 -3.30
CA ILE A 696 -28.49 9.93 -3.79
C ILE A 696 -27.68 10.10 -5.08
N TYR A 697 -26.76 9.18 -5.36
CA TYR A 697 -25.95 9.17 -6.57
C TYR A 697 -25.45 7.75 -6.87
N GLU A 698 -25.36 7.38 -8.15
CA GLU A 698 -24.54 6.27 -8.62
C GLU A 698 -23.63 6.72 -9.78
N SER A 699 -22.41 6.18 -9.83
CA SER A 699 -21.52 6.39 -10.96
C SER A 699 -22.00 5.65 -12.20
N ASP A 700 -21.30 5.83 -13.32
CA ASP A 700 -21.47 4.98 -14.49
C ASP A 700 -21.17 3.50 -14.17
N TYR A 701 -21.60 2.60 -15.07
CA TYR A 701 -21.39 1.17 -14.96
C TYR A 701 -19.89 0.79 -14.96
N PRO A 702 -19.56 -0.43 -14.50
CA PRO A 702 -18.27 -1.05 -14.83
C PRO A 702 -17.98 -0.96 -16.33
N ALA A 703 -16.71 -0.70 -16.70
CA ALA A 703 -16.34 -0.37 -18.07
C ALA A 703 -16.74 -1.45 -19.08
N GLU A 704 -16.69 -2.72 -18.67
CA GLU A 704 -17.09 -3.88 -19.47
C GLU A 704 -18.59 -3.87 -19.74
N TRP A 705 -19.41 -3.57 -18.74
CA TRP A 705 -20.87 -3.50 -18.88
C TRP A 705 -21.33 -2.26 -19.63
N LYS A 706 -20.60 -1.15 -19.51
CA LYS A 706 -20.77 0.01 -20.40
C LYS A 706 -20.45 -0.34 -21.85
N SER A 707 -19.48 -1.23 -22.10
CA SER A 707 -19.22 -1.74 -23.44
C SER A 707 -20.35 -2.66 -23.91
N TYR A 708 -20.83 -3.57 -23.06
CA TYR A 708 -21.91 -4.50 -23.40
C TYR A 708 -23.24 -3.80 -23.67
N SER A 709 -23.53 -2.68 -23.00
CA SER A 709 -24.76 -1.92 -23.20
C SER A 709 -24.93 -1.36 -24.62
N SER A 710 -23.86 -1.33 -25.43
CA SER A 710 -23.94 -0.95 -26.84
C SER A 710 -24.62 -2.02 -27.73
N GLN A 711 -24.68 -3.27 -27.27
CA GLN A 711 -25.21 -4.41 -28.01
C GLN A 711 -26.28 -5.20 -27.24
N VAL A 712 -26.39 -4.98 -25.93
CA VAL A 712 -27.26 -5.70 -25.00
C VAL A 712 -28.21 -4.70 -24.34
N ASN A 713 -29.52 -5.00 -24.34
CA ASN A 713 -30.47 -4.21 -23.58
C ASN A 713 -30.37 -4.59 -22.10
N LEU A 714 -29.78 -3.70 -21.28
CA LEU A 714 -29.57 -3.94 -19.85
C LEU A 714 -30.88 -4.06 -19.04
N ASN A 715 -32.04 -3.70 -19.61
CA ASN A 715 -33.34 -3.92 -18.98
C ASN A 715 -33.91 -5.34 -19.23
N ASN A 716 -33.31 -6.13 -20.13
CA ASN A 716 -33.74 -7.50 -20.42
C ASN A 716 -32.86 -8.50 -19.66
N GLU A 717 -33.39 -9.04 -18.55
CA GLU A 717 -32.66 -9.95 -17.66
C GLU A 717 -32.12 -11.20 -18.37
N SER A 718 -32.84 -11.72 -19.37
CA SER A 718 -32.36 -12.89 -20.13
C SER A 718 -31.12 -12.56 -20.96
N GLN A 719 -31.08 -11.39 -21.59
CA GLN A 719 -29.90 -10.96 -22.34
C GLN A 719 -28.72 -10.66 -21.41
N VAL A 720 -28.97 -9.98 -20.29
CA VAL A 720 -27.95 -9.71 -19.26
C VAL A 720 -27.34 -11.02 -18.75
N LEU A 721 -28.16 -11.98 -18.34
CA LEU A 721 -27.68 -13.27 -17.82
C LEU A 721 -26.89 -14.05 -18.87
N GLN A 722 -27.35 -14.05 -20.13
CA GLN A 722 -26.65 -14.72 -21.22
C GLN A 722 -25.25 -14.12 -21.45
N THR A 723 -25.13 -12.79 -21.45
CA THR A 723 -23.84 -12.09 -21.59
C THR A 723 -22.92 -12.36 -20.40
N ALA A 724 -23.45 -12.33 -19.17
CA ALA A 724 -22.71 -12.61 -17.96
C ALA A 724 -22.13 -14.04 -17.95
N LEU A 725 -22.96 -15.04 -18.27
CA LEU A 725 -22.52 -16.44 -18.33
C LEU A 725 -21.52 -16.67 -19.46
N TYR A 726 -21.70 -16.02 -20.62
CA TYR A 726 -20.74 -16.10 -21.73
C TYR A 726 -19.35 -15.59 -21.30
N GLU A 727 -19.28 -14.42 -20.68
CA GLU A 727 -18.02 -13.86 -20.19
C GLU A 727 -17.40 -14.74 -19.10
N ALA A 728 -18.21 -15.17 -18.13
CA ALA A 728 -17.77 -16.01 -17.03
C ALA A 728 -17.16 -17.34 -17.53
N VAL A 729 -17.80 -18.01 -18.48
CA VAL A 729 -17.29 -19.25 -19.09
C VAL A 729 -16.03 -19.00 -19.90
N MET A 730 -15.95 -17.90 -20.66
CA MET A 730 -14.77 -17.54 -21.45
C MET A 730 -13.52 -17.40 -20.55
N ARG A 731 -13.68 -16.73 -19.40
CA ARG A 731 -12.60 -16.48 -18.45
C ARG A 731 -12.28 -17.71 -17.59
N ALA A 732 -13.31 -18.46 -17.21
CA ALA A 732 -13.19 -19.71 -16.45
C ALA A 732 -12.33 -20.76 -17.15
N ARG A 733 -12.33 -20.83 -18.50
CA ARG A 733 -11.45 -21.72 -19.27
C ARG A 733 -9.96 -21.49 -19.01
N TYR A 734 -9.59 -20.31 -18.53
CA TYR A 734 -8.24 -19.94 -18.14
C TYR A 734 -8.06 -19.82 -16.63
N GLY A 735 -9.05 -20.27 -15.83
CA GLY A 735 -9.03 -20.15 -14.37
C GLY A 735 -9.17 -18.72 -13.86
N VAL A 736 -9.70 -17.80 -14.67
CA VAL A 736 -9.84 -16.38 -14.31
C VAL A 736 -11.29 -16.10 -13.90
N SER A 737 -11.48 -15.39 -12.78
CA SER A 737 -12.79 -14.97 -12.29
C SER A 737 -13.45 -13.95 -13.23
N PRO A 738 -14.79 -13.88 -13.26
CA PRO A 738 -15.50 -12.88 -14.08
C PRO A 738 -15.11 -11.43 -13.70
N THR A 739 -15.38 -10.49 -14.60
CA THR A 739 -15.26 -9.04 -14.33
C THR A 739 -16.22 -8.62 -13.22
N MET A 740 -15.94 -7.51 -12.53
CA MET A 740 -16.67 -7.14 -11.31
C MET A 740 -18.17 -6.97 -11.55
N GLY A 741 -18.58 -6.30 -12.63
CA GLY A 741 -19.99 -6.18 -13.01
C GLY A 741 -20.67 -7.51 -13.28
N THR A 742 -19.92 -8.48 -13.82
CA THR A 742 -20.45 -9.83 -14.06
C THR A 742 -20.52 -10.64 -12.78
N GLN A 743 -19.62 -10.42 -11.83
CA GLN A 743 -19.76 -11.00 -10.49
C GLN A 743 -21.03 -10.50 -9.80
N GLU A 744 -21.32 -9.19 -9.83
CA GLU A 744 -22.59 -8.62 -9.32
C GLU A 744 -23.81 -9.29 -9.97
N VAL A 745 -23.84 -9.40 -11.31
CA VAL A 745 -24.95 -10.04 -12.03
C VAL A 745 -25.12 -11.51 -11.62
N LEU A 746 -24.02 -12.25 -11.46
CA LEU A 746 -24.06 -13.64 -11.00
C LEU A 746 -24.50 -13.76 -9.54
N TYR A 747 -24.17 -12.79 -8.68
CA TYR A 747 -24.65 -12.73 -7.29
C TYR A 747 -26.16 -12.47 -7.25
N LYS A 748 -26.65 -11.50 -8.03
CA LYS A 748 -28.09 -11.25 -8.20
C LYS A 748 -28.83 -12.47 -8.72
N TYR A 749 -28.29 -13.14 -9.75
CA TYR A 749 -28.86 -14.40 -10.25
C TYR A 749 -28.86 -15.51 -9.19
N ALA A 750 -27.75 -15.70 -8.46
CA ALA A 750 -27.69 -16.69 -7.39
C ALA A 750 -28.73 -16.41 -6.30
N TYR A 751 -28.92 -15.15 -5.93
CA TYR A 751 -29.95 -14.74 -4.98
C TYR A 751 -31.36 -15.13 -5.45
N THR A 752 -31.74 -14.80 -6.69
CA THR A 752 -33.09 -15.12 -7.20
C THR A 752 -33.36 -16.62 -7.24
N GLN A 753 -32.33 -17.43 -7.55
CA GLN A 753 -32.47 -18.88 -7.60
C GLN A 753 -32.49 -19.55 -6.22
N LEU A 754 -31.70 -19.05 -5.26
CA LEU A 754 -31.43 -19.75 -4.00
C LEU A 754 -32.16 -19.16 -2.79
N TYR A 755 -32.32 -17.83 -2.71
CA TYR A 755 -32.64 -17.15 -1.46
C TYR A 755 -33.82 -16.17 -1.54
N GLU A 756 -34.18 -15.66 -2.72
CA GLU A 756 -35.26 -14.66 -2.88
C GLU A 756 -36.60 -15.14 -2.31
N LYS A 757 -36.97 -16.40 -2.52
CA LYS A 757 -38.23 -16.96 -1.98
C LYS A 757 -38.31 -16.90 -0.45
N LYS A 758 -37.17 -16.95 0.24
CA LYS A 758 -37.08 -16.90 1.71
C LYS A 758 -36.96 -15.46 2.21
N MET A 759 -36.18 -14.63 1.52
CA MET A 759 -35.85 -13.28 1.96
C MET A 759 -36.84 -12.21 1.48
N GLY A 760 -37.55 -12.45 0.38
CA GLY A 760 -38.67 -11.64 -0.09
C GLY A 760 -38.32 -10.26 -0.65
N ILE A 761 -37.06 -9.98 -1.02
CA ILE A 761 -36.65 -8.68 -1.57
C ILE A 761 -36.42 -8.82 -3.08
N PRO A 762 -37.27 -8.22 -3.92
CA PRO A 762 -37.10 -8.31 -5.37
C PRO A 762 -35.78 -7.66 -5.80
N VAL A 763 -35.06 -8.29 -6.72
CA VAL A 763 -33.88 -7.70 -7.36
C VAL A 763 -33.87 -8.04 -8.84
N LYS A 764 -33.61 -7.03 -9.67
CA LYS A 764 -33.48 -7.22 -11.12
C LYS A 764 -32.07 -7.75 -11.44
N ILE A 765 -31.96 -8.77 -12.27
CA ILE A 765 -30.71 -9.28 -12.82
C ILE A 765 -30.20 -8.30 -13.87
N ALA A 766 -29.51 -7.26 -13.42
CA ALA A 766 -28.91 -6.20 -14.20
C ALA A 766 -27.66 -5.65 -13.48
N PRO A 767 -26.64 -5.17 -14.22
CA PRO A 767 -25.53 -4.45 -13.61
C PRO A 767 -26.01 -3.11 -13.03
N SER A 768 -25.19 -2.50 -12.19
CA SER A 768 -25.46 -1.20 -11.57
C SER A 768 -24.23 -0.28 -11.60
N GLY A 769 -24.38 0.95 -11.10
CA GLY A 769 -23.26 1.90 -11.02
C GLY A 769 -22.12 1.37 -10.16
N TYR A 770 -20.88 1.52 -10.63
CA TYR A 770 -19.69 0.99 -9.96
C TYR A 770 -19.50 1.53 -8.53
N VAL A 771 -19.80 2.81 -8.29
CA VAL A 771 -19.79 3.47 -6.98
C VAL A 771 -21.17 4.03 -6.70
N LYS A 772 -21.67 3.80 -5.49
CA LYS A 772 -22.98 4.28 -5.01
C LYS A 772 -22.80 5.10 -3.74
N ILE A 773 -23.51 6.22 -3.68
CA ILE A 773 -23.53 7.11 -2.52
C ILE A 773 -24.94 7.09 -1.93
N PHE A 774 -25.02 6.84 -0.64
CA PHE A 774 -26.25 6.87 0.14
C PHE A 774 -26.18 7.96 1.20
N GLU A 775 -27.32 8.58 1.48
CA GLU A 775 -27.51 9.42 2.66
C GLU A 775 -28.21 8.63 3.75
N ARG A 776 -27.69 8.75 4.98
CA ARG A 776 -28.37 8.32 6.20
C ARG A 776 -29.33 9.41 6.65
N VAL A 777 -30.61 9.06 6.80
CA VAL A 777 -31.71 9.94 7.17
C VAL A 777 -32.51 9.35 8.32
N LYS A 778 -33.23 10.20 9.06
CA LYS A 778 -34.20 9.70 10.06
C LYS A 778 -35.32 8.90 9.40
N GLY A 779 -35.78 9.36 8.24
CA GLY A 779 -36.84 8.73 7.46
C GLY A 779 -38.23 9.16 7.96
N ALA A 780 -39.14 9.42 7.02
CA ALA A 780 -40.51 9.84 7.35
C ALA A 780 -41.30 8.65 7.90
N VAL A 781 -41.96 8.81 9.05
CA VAL A 781 -42.67 7.73 9.72
C VAL A 781 -44.12 7.72 9.24
N VAL A 782 -44.51 6.74 8.44
CA VAL A 782 -45.91 6.54 8.05
C VAL A 782 -46.54 5.48 8.94
N THR A 783 -47.64 5.82 9.60
CA THR A 783 -48.32 4.91 10.53
C THR A 783 -49.83 5.08 10.50
N GLY A 784 -50.55 4.00 10.77
CA GLY A 784 -52.00 4.01 10.80
C GLY A 784 -52.60 2.67 11.22
N LYS A 785 -53.93 2.64 11.34
CA LYS A 785 -54.68 1.41 11.55
C LYS A 785 -54.74 0.58 10.27
N VAL A 786 -54.75 -0.73 10.43
CA VAL A 786 -54.96 -1.69 9.34
C VAL A 786 -56.32 -2.35 9.55
N SER A 787 -57.25 -2.00 8.66
CA SER A 787 -58.62 -2.53 8.67
C SER A 787 -58.73 -3.89 8.01
N ALA A 788 -57.82 -4.20 7.09
CA ALA A 788 -57.75 -5.49 6.42
C ALA A 788 -57.22 -6.59 7.35
N ASN A 789 -57.77 -7.80 7.24
CA ASN A 789 -57.30 -8.97 8.00
C ASN A 789 -56.01 -9.54 7.40
N VAL A 790 -54.92 -8.80 7.54
CA VAL A 790 -53.58 -9.16 7.06
C VAL A 790 -52.53 -8.98 8.15
N THR A 791 -51.45 -9.75 8.06
CA THR A 791 -50.33 -9.72 9.02
C THR A 791 -49.21 -8.78 8.58
N GLU A 792 -49.21 -8.33 7.33
CA GLU A 792 -48.13 -7.55 6.73
C GLU A 792 -48.66 -6.38 5.91
N VAL A 793 -47.90 -5.28 5.94
CA VAL A 793 -48.05 -4.14 5.04
C VAL A 793 -46.80 -4.02 4.20
N SER A 794 -46.97 -3.97 2.88
CA SER A 794 -45.87 -3.77 1.93
C SER A 794 -45.89 -2.37 1.36
N VAL A 795 -44.72 -1.75 1.22
CA VAL A 795 -44.52 -0.45 0.58
C VAL A 795 -43.56 -0.62 -0.59
N ASN A 796 -43.89 -0.01 -1.73
CA ASN A 796 -42.96 0.07 -2.84
C ASN A 796 -42.95 1.43 -3.55
N ALA A 797 -41.85 1.71 -4.23
CA ALA A 797 -41.73 2.82 -5.17
C ALA A 797 -40.63 2.52 -6.20
N THR A 798 -40.88 2.87 -7.46
CA THR A 798 -39.85 2.86 -8.50
C THR A 798 -38.93 4.06 -8.32
N ILE A 799 -37.65 3.79 -8.10
CA ILE A 799 -36.58 4.78 -7.98
C ILE A 799 -35.86 4.89 -9.33
N LYS A 800 -35.56 6.13 -9.76
CA LYS A 800 -34.75 6.39 -10.95
C LYS A 800 -33.44 7.06 -10.54
N THR A 801 -32.33 6.54 -11.04
CA THR A 801 -31.00 7.07 -10.76
C THR A 801 -30.58 8.14 -11.76
N ASN A 802 -29.46 8.80 -11.47
CA ASN A 802 -28.80 9.76 -12.37
C ASN A 802 -28.25 9.09 -13.65
N GLN A 803 -28.11 7.77 -13.70
CA GLN A 803 -27.75 7.01 -14.91
C GLN A 803 -28.98 6.57 -15.73
N ASN A 804 -30.18 7.06 -15.38
CA ASN A 804 -31.47 6.63 -15.92
C ASN A 804 -31.80 5.15 -15.69
N ARG A 805 -31.10 4.47 -14.78
CA ARG A 805 -31.44 3.12 -14.32
C ARG A 805 -32.62 3.21 -13.37
N THR A 806 -33.49 2.22 -13.38
CA THR A 806 -34.61 2.11 -12.45
C THR A 806 -34.53 0.83 -11.64
N PHE A 807 -34.81 0.93 -10.35
CA PHE A 807 -34.95 -0.21 -9.43
C PHE A 807 -36.16 0.01 -8.52
N GLU A 808 -36.61 -1.05 -7.85
CA GLU A 808 -37.75 -1.00 -6.95
C GLU A 808 -37.27 -0.92 -5.50
N TYR A 809 -37.65 0.16 -4.81
CA TYR A 809 -37.60 0.18 -3.35
C TYR A 809 -38.78 -0.66 -2.83
N TRP A 810 -38.50 -1.62 -1.95
CA TRP A 810 -39.50 -2.46 -1.29
C TRP A 810 -39.23 -2.52 0.21
N GLN A 811 -40.29 -2.46 1.01
CA GLN A 811 -40.22 -2.68 2.45
C GLN A 811 -41.49 -3.37 2.92
N THR A 812 -41.36 -4.37 3.79
CA THR A 812 -42.50 -5.06 4.39
C THR A 812 -42.40 -4.95 5.90
N VAL A 813 -43.50 -4.57 6.55
CA VAL A 813 -43.59 -4.43 8.00
C VAL A 813 -44.73 -5.27 8.55
N GLU A 814 -44.52 -5.83 9.74
CA GLU A 814 -45.52 -6.62 10.45
C GLU A 814 -46.61 -5.71 11.06
N VAL A 815 -47.86 -6.13 10.95
CA VAL A 815 -49.01 -5.47 11.60
C VAL A 815 -49.04 -5.86 13.08
N LYS A 816 -48.89 -4.86 13.95
CA LYS A 816 -48.86 -5.04 15.41
C LYS A 816 -50.11 -4.41 16.02
N ASN A 817 -50.93 -5.23 16.68
CA ASN A 817 -52.17 -4.81 17.34
C ASN A 817 -53.11 -3.98 16.45
N GLY A 818 -53.24 -4.38 15.17
CA GLY A 818 -54.08 -3.68 14.19
C GLY A 818 -53.51 -2.35 13.68
N THR A 819 -52.23 -2.08 13.90
CA THR A 819 -51.52 -0.90 13.38
C THR A 819 -50.27 -1.31 12.63
N TYR A 820 -49.85 -0.47 11.69
CA TYR A 820 -48.56 -0.61 11.01
C TYR A 820 -47.74 0.67 11.20
N THR A 821 -46.42 0.52 11.15
CA THR A 821 -45.46 1.64 11.13
C THR A 821 -44.37 1.29 10.14
N VAL A 822 -44.14 2.18 9.18
CA VAL A 822 -43.09 2.06 8.18
C VAL A 822 -42.32 3.37 8.12
N VAL A 823 -41.01 3.29 7.93
CA VAL A 823 -40.12 4.46 7.90
C VAL A 823 -39.51 4.55 6.51
N LEU A 824 -39.75 5.68 5.83
CA LEU A 824 -39.47 5.85 4.41
C LEU A 824 -38.33 6.85 4.18
N PRO A 825 -37.24 6.46 3.49
CA PRO A 825 -36.06 7.32 3.37
C PRO A 825 -36.07 8.25 2.15
N TYR A 826 -36.90 8.01 1.12
CA TYR A 826 -36.96 8.87 -0.07
C TYR A 826 -38.05 9.93 0.05
N SER A 827 -37.76 11.12 -0.48
CA SER A 827 -38.73 12.19 -0.69
C SER A 827 -38.95 12.42 -2.19
N HIS A 828 -40.06 13.05 -2.55
CA HIS A 828 -40.43 13.33 -3.94
C HIS A 828 -39.96 14.70 -4.43
N ASN A 829 -39.45 15.55 -3.54
CA ASN A 829 -38.99 16.90 -3.83
C ASN A 829 -37.55 17.18 -3.38
N SER A 830 -36.72 16.15 -3.20
CA SER A 830 -35.28 16.35 -2.99
C SER A 830 -34.60 16.88 -4.25
N ASP A 831 -33.53 17.67 -4.02
CA ASP A 831 -32.66 18.17 -5.09
C ASP A 831 -31.70 17.09 -5.62
N TYR A 832 -31.63 15.92 -4.98
CA TYR A 832 -30.77 14.82 -5.41
C TYR A 832 -31.19 14.28 -6.78
N PRO A 833 -30.22 13.79 -7.58
CA PRO A 833 -30.50 13.30 -8.93
C PRO A 833 -31.08 11.88 -8.93
N VAL A 834 -30.91 11.11 -7.86
CA VAL A 834 -31.61 9.83 -7.63
C VAL A 834 -32.89 10.12 -6.85
N LYS A 835 -34.06 9.78 -7.41
CA LYS A 835 -35.37 10.09 -6.79
C LYS A 835 -36.47 9.11 -7.19
N PRO A 836 -37.51 8.95 -6.35
CA PRO A 836 -38.71 8.21 -6.72
C PRO A 836 -39.43 8.89 -7.91
N ILE A 837 -39.78 8.11 -8.92
CA ILE A 837 -40.59 8.55 -10.07
C ILE A 837 -42.06 8.14 -9.95
N THR A 838 -42.40 7.46 -8.87
CA THR A 838 -43.76 7.02 -8.51
C THR A 838 -44.04 7.41 -7.06
N PRO A 839 -45.30 7.61 -6.65
CA PRO A 839 -45.65 7.67 -5.24
C PRO A 839 -45.27 6.34 -4.55
N TYR A 840 -45.17 6.37 -3.23
CA TYR A 840 -45.14 5.13 -2.47
C TYR A 840 -46.50 4.46 -2.54
N HIS A 841 -46.55 3.21 -3.01
CA HIS A 841 -47.76 2.38 -2.95
C HIS A 841 -47.70 1.55 -1.68
N ILE A 842 -48.59 1.86 -0.73
CA ILE A 842 -48.72 1.19 0.55
C ILE A 842 -49.91 0.23 0.46
N LYS A 843 -49.65 -1.06 0.68
CA LYS A 843 -50.63 -2.13 0.48
C LYS A 843 -50.83 -2.97 1.74
N ALA A 844 -52.09 -3.11 2.15
CA ALA A 844 -52.55 -4.04 3.17
C ALA A 844 -53.64 -4.94 2.57
N GLY A 845 -53.25 -6.12 2.07
CA GLY A 845 -54.18 -7.03 1.38
C GLY A 845 -54.72 -6.42 0.08
N ASN A 846 -56.01 -6.09 0.05
CA ASN A 846 -56.69 -5.44 -1.07
C ASN A 846 -56.70 -3.90 -0.99
N VAL A 847 -56.34 -3.32 0.16
CA VAL A 847 -56.24 -1.87 0.31
C VAL A 847 -54.91 -1.41 -0.27
N VAL A 848 -54.96 -0.45 -1.20
CA VAL A 848 -53.79 0.25 -1.75
C VAL A 848 -53.98 1.75 -1.54
N LYS A 849 -52.98 2.40 -0.98
CA LYS A 849 -52.88 3.86 -0.84
C LYS A 849 -51.61 4.36 -1.51
N GLU A 850 -51.69 5.55 -2.09
CA GLU A 850 -50.55 6.25 -2.67
C GLU A 850 -50.20 7.45 -1.79
N ILE A 851 -48.91 7.65 -1.53
CA ILE A 851 -48.41 8.80 -0.78
C ILE A 851 -47.12 9.34 -1.39
N THR A 852 -47.01 10.67 -1.43
CA THR A 852 -45.74 11.37 -1.69
C THR A 852 -45.23 11.99 -0.39
N ILE A 853 -43.90 12.05 -0.25
CA ILE A 853 -43.24 12.48 0.98
C ILE A 853 -42.41 13.73 0.68
N TYR A 854 -42.50 14.73 1.55
CA TYR A 854 -41.67 15.93 1.49
C TYR A 854 -40.29 15.71 2.12
N GLU A 855 -39.28 16.39 1.59
CA GLU A 855 -37.91 16.31 2.06
C GLU A 855 -37.76 16.67 3.55
N SER A 856 -38.49 17.68 4.03
CA SER A 856 -38.50 18.04 5.46
C SER A 856 -38.97 16.89 6.35
N GLN A 857 -39.96 16.11 5.90
CA GLN A 857 -40.50 14.98 6.64
C GLN A 857 -39.46 13.88 6.83
N VAL A 858 -38.67 13.62 5.78
CA VAL A 858 -37.58 12.63 5.81
C VAL A 858 -36.45 13.07 6.74
N GLN A 859 -36.01 14.32 6.63
CA GLN A 859 -34.87 14.83 7.40
C GLN A 859 -35.21 14.94 8.90
N ASN A 860 -36.43 15.36 9.23
CA ASN A 860 -36.87 15.56 10.61
C ASN A 860 -37.40 14.30 11.28
N GLY A 861 -37.77 13.27 10.51
CA GLY A 861 -38.45 12.07 11.02
C GLY A 861 -39.89 12.36 11.43
N GLU A 862 -40.60 13.16 10.62
CA GLU A 862 -41.99 13.54 10.91
C GLU A 862 -42.94 12.33 10.80
N ILE A 863 -43.97 12.32 11.64
CA ILE A 863 -44.99 11.27 11.68
C ILE A 863 -46.16 11.68 10.79
N ILE A 864 -46.53 10.80 9.86
CA ILE A 864 -47.63 10.95 8.91
C ILE A 864 -48.68 9.88 9.22
N GLN A 865 -49.89 10.32 9.52
CA GLN A 865 -51.01 9.43 9.79
C GLN A 865 -51.67 8.99 8.47
N LEU A 866 -51.73 7.67 8.21
CA LEU A 866 -52.37 7.09 7.03
C LEU A 866 -52.98 5.73 7.37
N ASP A 867 -54.29 5.65 7.55
CA ASP A 867 -55.00 4.39 7.77
C ASP A 867 -55.18 3.59 6.46
N LEU A 868 -55.12 2.25 6.58
CA LEU A 868 -55.24 1.27 5.49
C LEU A 868 -56.55 0.49 5.59
#